data_AF-A0A165QBH9-F1
#
_entry.id   AF-A0A165QBH9-F1
#
_cell.length_a   1.000
_cell.length_b   1.000
_cell.length_c   1.000
_cell.angle_alpha   90.00
_cell.angle_beta   90.00
_cell.angle_gamma   90.00
#
_symmetry.space_group_name_H-M   'P 1'
#
loop_
_entity.id
_entity.type
_entity.pdbx_description
1 polymer ?
#
loop_
_entity_poly.entity_id
_entity_poly.type
_entity_poly.pdbx_seq_one_letter_code
_entity_poly.pdbx_strand_id
1 'polypeptide(L)'
;MRSKDLTSSMANSSGPLHRGIPAHPADPLAAPQPKAGGIAARAMAARQTNAPAYMEGLNAEQRLAVETINGPVLVLAGAGTGKTRVLTTRIAHILATGHATPGQILSVTFTNKAAREMKTRIGAYIGDGVEGMAWLGTFHAICVKILRRHAELVGLKSSFSILDTDDQVRLIKQIIQAEGLDEKRWTAKTFAGLLDSWKNRGLTPSQISAGDAQAFANGLGRKLYETYQERLKILNACDFGDLLLHCITIFKEHDDVLKSFQHRFRYMLVDEYQDTNIAQYMWLRLLAQGNPNVACVGDDDQSIYGWRGAEVDNILRFEQDFPGAVVVRLERNYRSTSHILSAASHLIAHNQGRLGKTLFTDQMGSEEEERVQVTSAWDSQEEARSIGDEIEALQNHGHSLNEMAILVRASFQMREFEDRFVTLGLNYRVIGGPRFYERMEIRDALAYFRCVMQTSDDLAFERIVNTPKRGLGEATLKIVHAYARERAIPLMIAAEELVQTNELRPKARAALADVLGMLENWRNQVETMSHTELAEIILDESGYTQMWRQDRSAEAPGRLDNLKELIRSMEEFESMAGFLEHISLVMDKDSDAEEDAVSIMTLHSAKGLEFDSVFLPGWEEGVFPNQRALDETGQAGLEEERRLAYVGLTRGRKRVKVWFTSNRRIHGSWQSCIPSRFLDELPADSVEVVEASSSYGGYGLNSAGGGYGASRFDNSDPFQSKYSTPGWQRARKAQASGQQYGKMHGGNQSRRAKKAGPMTIEGELVAKSVTEAGSDFAIGERIFHMKFGYGLIGDIEGNKLTVDFEKAGQKKVLDSFVERA
;
A
#
# COMPACT_ATOMS: atom_id res chain seq x y z
N MET A 1 -54.37 17.05 -65.30
CA MET A 1 -55.21 16.63 -66.43
C MET A 1 -54.30 16.12 -67.53
N ARG A 2 -54.52 14.85 -67.94
CA ARG A 2 -54.31 14.26 -69.28
C ARG A 2 -52.98 14.56 -70.01
N SER A 3 -52.09 13.57 -70.12
CA SER A 3 -52.18 12.36 -70.97
C SER A 3 -51.29 12.53 -72.20
N LYS A 4 -50.31 11.65 -72.39
CA LYS A 4 -50.34 10.56 -73.40
C LYS A 4 -49.43 10.93 -74.58
N ASP A 5 -48.74 10.06 -75.28
CA ASP A 5 -48.40 8.64 -75.18
C ASP A 5 -47.66 8.35 -76.51
N LEU A 6 -46.74 7.36 -76.52
CA LEU A 6 -46.50 6.40 -77.62
C LEU A 6 -46.00 6.98 -78.98
N THR A 7 -45.09 6.40 -79.77
CA THR A 7 -44.44 5.09 -79.83
C THR A 7 -43.40 5.09 -80.96
N SER A 8 -42.28 4.39 -80.73
CA SER A 8 -41.57 3.44 -81.62
C SER A 8 -41.23 3.79 -83.09
N SER A 9 -39.93 3.81 -83.43
CA SER A 9 -39.31 2.80 -84.34
C SER A 9 -37.84 3.11 -84.70
N MET A 10 -36.97 2.18 -84.29
CA MET A 10 -35.69 1.66 -84.83
C MET A 10 -34.74 2.47 -85.76
N ALA A 11 -33.46 2.46 -85.32
CA ALA A 11 -32.22 2.11 -86.04
C ALA A 11 -31.47 3.11 -86.96
N ASN A 12 -30.18 3.25 -86.61
CA ASN A 12 -28.96 3.59 -87.39
C ASN A 12 -28.81 4.98 -88.06
N SER A 13 -27.91 5.80 -87.50
CA SER A 13 -26.56 6.12 -88.03
C SER A 13 -26.06 7.51 -87.58
N SER A 14 -24.76 7.60 -87.31
CA SER A 14 -23.89 8.82 -87.31
C SER A 14 -24.25 10.01 -86.39
N GLY A 15 -23.29 10.41 -85.53
CA GLY A 15 -23.39 11.53 -84.57
C GLY A 15 -23.69 12.91 -85.22
N PRO A 16 -23.95 14.00 -84.46
CA PRO A 16 -23.00 14.52 -83.46
C PRO A 16 -23.64 15.33 -82.27
N LEU A 17 -22.78 16.01 -81.49
CA LEU A 17 -23.02 17.19 -80.63
C LEU A 17 -23.75 17.03 -79.28
N HIS A 18 -22.99 17.14 -78.18
CA HIS A 18 -23.45 17.92 -77.02
C HIS A 18 -22.36 18.89 -76.53
N ARG A 19 -22.81 20.14 -76.39
CA ARG A 19 -22.07 21.38 -76.12
C ARG A 19 -21.15 21.32 -74.89
N GLY A 20 -19.93 21.82 -75.08
CA GLY A 20 -19.00 22.13 -74.00
C GLY A 20 -19.46 23.33 -73.16
N ILE A 21 -19.28 23.19 -71.85
CA ILE A 21 -19.23 24.29 -70.88
C ILE A 21 -17.76 24.73 -70.82
N PRO A 22 -17.42 26.02 -70.93
CA PRO A 22 -16.03 26.46 -70.87
C PRO A 22 -15.44 26.22 -69.48
N ALA A 23 -14.24 25.66 -69.44
CA ALA A 23 -13.45 25.51 -68.24
C ALA A 23 -13.24 26.88 -67.58
N HIS A 24 -13.58 27.00 -66.30
CA HIS A 24 -13.16 28.13 -65.48
C HIS A 24 -11.62 28.23 -65.50
N PRO A 25 -11.04 29.44 -65.62
CA PRO A 25 -9.61 29.60 -65.47
C PRO A 25 -9.22 29.17 -64.06
N ALA A 26 -8.22 28.29 -63.96
CA ALA A 26 -7.66 27.82 -62.71
C ALA A 26 -7.22 29.01 -61.86
N ASP A 27 -7.60 28.99 -60.58
CA ASP A 27 -7.17 29.95 -59.58
C ASP A 27 -5.63 29.98 -59.50
N PRO A 28 -4.97 31.11 -59.82
CA PRO A 28 -3.51 31.23 -59.82
C PRO A 28 -2.89 31.14 -58.42
N LEU A 29 -3.68 30.99 -57.36
CA LEU A 29 -3.23 30.83 -55.96
C LEU A 29 -3.36 29.39 -55.42
N ALA A 30 -3.82 28.42 -56.23
CA ALA A 30 -3.84 27.02 -55.80
C ALA A 30 -2.42 26.46 -55.65
N ALA A 31 -2.07 26.03 -54.44
CA ALA A 31 -0.78 25.43 -54.14
C ALA A 31 -0.49 24.24 -55.09
N PRO A 32 0.69 24.17 -55.73
CA PRO A 32 0.99 23.14 -56.70
C PRO A 32 1.00 21.76 -56.04
N GLN A 33 0.09 20.87 -56.44
CA GLN A 33 0.12 19.48 -55.99
C GLN A 33 1.32 18.75 -56.60
N PRO A 34 2.09 17.97 -55.82
CA PRO A 34 3.24 17.24 -56.35
C PRO A 34 2.80 16.21 -57.38
N LYS A 35 3.44 16.22 -58.56
CA LYS A 35 3.23 15.19 -59.60
C LYS A 35 3.50 13.79 -59.03
N ALA A 36 2.58 12.86 -59.26
CA ALA A 36 2.77 11.44 -58.94
C ALA A 36 4.08 10.92 -59.57
N GLY A 37 4.96 10.32 -58.77
CA GLY A 37 6.30 9.87 -59.19
C GLY A 37 7.39 10.95 -59.31
N GLY A 38 7.05 12.22 -59.04
CA GLY A 38 8.01 13.34 -59.01
C GLY A 38 9.05 13.22 -57.88
N ILE A 39 10.09 14.05 -57.91
CA ILE A 39 11.18 14.05 -56.91
C ILE A 39 10.63 14.26 -55.49
N ALA A 40 9.65 15.14 -55.31
CA ALA A 40 8.98 15.35 -54.02
C ALA A 40 8.18 14.12 -53.55
N ALA A 41 7.48 13.43 -54.45
CA ALA A 41 6.75 12.19 -54.14
C ALA A 41 7.72 11.04 -53.81
N ARG A 42 8.85 10.95 -54.52
CA ARG A 42 9.93 9.99 -54.24
C ARG A 42 10.67 10.30 -52.94
N ALA A 43 10.91 11.56 -52.61
CA ALA A 43 11.49 11.99 -51.34
C ALA A 43 10.54 11.73 -50.16
N MET A 44 9.23 11.95 -50.33
CA MET A 44 8.21 11.59 -49.35
C MET A 44 8.09 10.08 -49.16
N ALA A 45 8.17 9.29 -50.24
CA ALA A 45 8.20 7.82 -50.19
C ALA A 45 9.49 7.28 -49.55
N ALA A 46 10.65 7.88 -49.84
CA ALA A 46 11.93 7.54 -49.19
C ALA A 46 11.96 7.93 -47.70
N ARG A 47 11.16 8.93 -47.29
CA ARG A 47 10.93 9.28 -45.89
C ARG A 47 10.01 8.28 -45.17
N GLN A 48 9.15 7.57 -45.91
CA GLN A 48 8.27 6.51 -45.38
C GLN A 48 8.99 5.15 -45.25
N THR A 49 10.08 4.92 -46.00
CA THR A 49 10.82 3.64 -45.94
C THR A 49 11.67 3.45 -44.68
N ASN A 50 11.99 4.52 -43.94
CA ASN A 50 12.61 4.42 -42.63
C ASN A 50 11.52 4.54 -41.57
N ALA A 51 11.39 3.53 -40.69
CA ALA A 51 10.51 3.63 -39.54
C ALA A 51 10.84 4.90 -38.74
N PRO A 52 9.86 5.67 -38.29
CA PRO A 52 10.10 6.87 -37.49
C PRO A 52 10.93 6.51 -36.24
N ALA A 53 11.82 7.40 -35.80
CA ALA A 53 12.70 7.16 -34.65
C ALA A 53 11.94 6.73 -33.37
N TYR A 54 10.70 7.20 -33.18
CA TYR A 54 9.85 6.81 -32.04
C TYR A 54 9.39 5.34 -32.08
N MET A 55 9.50 4.64 -33.23
CA MET A 55 9.18 3.21 -33.41
C MET A 55 10.40 2.31 -33.20
N GLU A 56 11.60 2.87 -33.05
CA GLU A 56 12.82 2.09 -32.84
C GLU A 56 12.81 1.42 -31.46
N GLY A 57 13.31 0.18 -31.41
CA GLY A 57 13.43 -0.62 -30.19
C GLY A 57 12.12 -1.14 -29.60
N LEU A 58 11.00 -1.08 -30.33
CA LEU A 58 9.77 -1.81 -30.00
C LEU A 58 9.85 -3.26 -30.49
N ASN A 59 9.36 -4.20 -29.69
CA ASN A 59 9.14 -5.58 -30.13
C ASN A 59 7.88 -5.69 -31.02
N ALA A 60 7.59 -6.89 -31.54
CA ALA A 60 6.48 -7.11 -32.47
C ALA A 60 5.11 -6.83 -31.82
N GLU A 61 4.93 -7.23 -30.57
CA GLU A 61 3.68 -7.06 -29.82
C GLU A 61 3.44 -5.59 -29.46
N GLN A 62 4.48 -4.88 -29.01
CA GLN A 62 4.46 -3.45 -28.75
C GLN A 62 4.17 -2.66 -30.04
N ARG A 63 4.78 -3.05 -31.17
CA ARG A 63 4.50 -2.43 -32.47
C ARG A 63 3.05 -2.66 -32.90
N LEU A 64 2.53 -3.88 -32.74
CA LEU A 64 1.12 -4.18 -33.00
C LEU A 64 0.19 -3.31 -32.14
N ALA A 65 0.50 -3.15 -30.85
CA ALA A 65 -0.26 -2.27 -29.94
C ALA A 65 -0.18 -0.78 -30.32
N VAL A 66 0.90 -0.32 -30.96
CA VAL A 66 1.04 1.06 -31.44
C VAL A 66 0.29 1.27 -32.77
N GLU A 67 0.40 0.33 -33.70
CA GLU A 67 -0.13 0.44 -35.07
C GLU A 67 -1.63 0.15 -35.16
N THR A 68 -2.20 -0.60 -34.22
CA THR A 68 -3.65 -0.91 -34.18
C THR A 68 -4.46 0.29 -33.71
N ILE A 69 -4.54 1.36 -34.50
CA ILE A 69 -5.11 2.64 -34.08
C ILE A 69 -6.65 2.67 -34.02
N ASN A 70 -7.33 1.86 -34.84
CA ASN A 70 -8.79 1.91 -34.99
C ASN A 70 -9.46 0.84 -34.13
N GLY A 71 -10.62 1.20 -33.56
CA GLY A 71 -11.40 0.32 -32.70
C GLY A 71 -10.84 0.21 -31.28
N PRO A 72 -11.52 -0.57 -30.41
CA PRO A 72 -11.11 -0.76 -29.04
C PRO A 72 -9.89 -1.67 -28.97
N VAL A 73 -8.91 -1.29 -28.15
CA VAL A 73 -7.67 -2.03 -27.93
C VAL A 73 -7.45 -2.14 -26.43
N LEU A 74 -7.21 -3.37 -25.97
CA LEU A 74 -6.72 -3.65 -24.63
C LEU A 74 -5.28 -4.13 -24.74
N VAL A 75 -4.36 -3.36 -24.18
CA VAL A 75 -2.96 -3.79 -24.02
C VAL A 75 -2.81 -4.38 -22.63
N LEU A 76 -2.87 -5.72 -22.56
CA LEU A 76 -2.67 -6.47 -21.33
C LEU A 76 -1.17 -6.68 -21.13
N ALA A 77 -0.59 -5.99 -20.16
CA ALA A 77 0.85 -5.87 -20.10
C ALA A 77 1.37 -6.08 -18.68
N GLY A 78 2.26 -7.05 -18.51
CA GLY A 78 2.86 -7.34 -17.21
C GLY A 78 3.73 -6.22 -16.65
N ALA A 79 4.18 -6.39 -15.41
CA ALA A 79 5.24 -5.57 -14.84
C ALA A 79 6.48 -5.58 -15.76
N GLY A 80 7.12 -4.42 -15.97
CA GLY A 80 8.36 -4.31 -16.74
C GLY A 80 8.28 -4.58 -18.25
N THR A 81 7.09 -4.67 -18.84
CA THR A 81 6.89 -5.00 -20.28
C THR A 81 6.84 -3.77 -21.21
N GLY A 82 6.95 -2.56 -20.66
CA GLY A 82 6.96 -1.31 -21.44
C GLY A 82 5.59 -0.66 -21.67
N LYS A 83 4.60 -0.88 -20.78
CA LYS A 83 3.26 -0.26 -20.80
C LYS A 83 3.26 1.22 -21.20
N THR A 84 3.93 2.05 -20.41
CA THR A 84 3.99 3.50 -20.60
C THR A 84 4.65 3.86 -21.94
N ARG A 85 5.68 3.12 -22.36
CA ARG A 85 6.34 3.31 -23.66
C ARG A 85 5.37 3.06 -24.81
N VAL A 86 4.60 1.98 -24.77
CA VAL A 86 3.59 1.68 -25.80
C VAL A 86 2.56 2.81 -25.88
N LEU A 87 2.06 3.29 -24.74
CA LEU A 87 1.04 4.35 -24.72
C LEU A 87 1.59 5.68 -25.27
N THR A 88 2.78 6.11 -24.84
CA THR A 88 3.40 7.36 -25.32
C THR A 88 3.80 7.27 -26.79
N THR A 89 4.34 6.14 -27.24
CA THR A 89 4.66 5.92 -28.65
C THR A 89 3.40 5.85 -29.52
N ARG A 90 2.30 5.27 -29.03
CA ARG A 90 1.00 5.26 -29.72
C ARG A 90 0.47 6.67 -29.94
N ILE A 91 0.55 7.54 -28.92
CA ILE A 91 0.17 8.96 -29.07
C ILE A 91 1.04 9.66 -30.12
N ALA A 92 2.36 9.49 -30.05
CA ALA A 92 3.28 10.06 -31.02
C ALA A 92 2.98 9.56 -32.44
N HIS A 93 2.68 8.27 -32.59
CA HIS A 93 2.33 7.66 -33.87
C HIS A 93 1.03 8.25 -34.44
N ILE A 94 -0.04 8.36 -33.64
CA ILE A 94 -1.33 8.96 -34.07
C ILE A 94 -1.14 10.41 -34.56
N LEU A 95 -0.31 11.19 -33.86
CA LEU A 95 -0.04 12.59 -34.22
C LEU A 95 0.83 12.69 -35.47
N ALA A 96 1.92 11.93 -35.55
CA ALA A 96 2.88 11.99 -36.65
C ALA A 96 2.31 11.49 -37.99
N THR A 97 1.36 10.55 -37.93
CA THR A 97 0.63 10.04 -39.12
C THR A 97 -0.57 10.89 -39.51
N GLY A 98 -0.91 11.93 -38.74
CA GLY A 98 -1.99 12.86 -39.05
C GLY A 98 -3.40 12.31 -38.79
N HIS A 99 -3.55 11.25 -37.98
CA HIS A 99 -4.86 10.71 -37.64
C HIS A 99 -5.66 11.62 -36.69
N ALA A 100 -4.98 12.39 -35.85
CA ALA A 100 -5.61 13.38 -34.97
C ALA A 100 -4.69 14.56 -34.69
N THR A 101 -5.29 15.68 -34.26
CA THR A 101 -4.59 16.81 -33.67
C THR A 101 -4.47 16.65 -32.14
N PRO A 102 -3.53 17.33 -31.47
CA PRO A 102 -3.35 17.21 -30.01
C PRO A 102 -4.62 17.44 -29.17
N GLY A 103 -5.50 18.34 -29.60
CA GLY A 103 -6.76 18.63 -28.91
C GLY A 103 -7.87 17.57 -29.10
N GLN A 104 -7.64 16.58 -29.98
CA GLN A 104 -8.56 15.48 -30.26
C GLN A 104 -8.15 14.16 -29.58
N ILE A 105 -7.06 14.15 -28.82
CA ILE A 105 -6.58 12.99 -28.07
C ILE A 105 -6.87 13.21 -26.58
N LEU A 106 -7.61 12.30 -25.97
CA LEU A 106 -7.79 12.22 -24.53
C LEU A 106 -6.80 11.18 -23.98
N SER A 107 -5.94 11.57 -23.03
CA SER A 107 -4.99 10.66 -22.38
C SER A 107 -5.14 10.76 -20.87
N VAL A 108 -5.54 9.66 -20.24
CA VAL A 108 -5.85 9.61 -18.80
C VAL A 108 -4.93 8.64 -18.08
N THR A 109 -4.50 9.01 -16.88
CA THR A 109 -3.73 8.16 -15.96
C THR A 109 -4.22 8.35 -14.52
N PHE A 110 -3.76 7.49 -13.60
CA PHE A 110 -4.17 7.54 -12.20
C PHE A 110 -3.48 8.65 -11.41
N THR A 111 -2.19 8.94 -11.68
CA THR A 111 -1.40 9.89 -10.86
C THR A 111 -0.91 11.12 -11.62
N ASN A 112 -0.75 12.23 -10.91
CA ASN A 112 -0.17 13.44 -11.48
C ASN A 112 1.29 13.25 -11.92
N LYS A 113 2.05 12.37 -11.23
CA LYS A 113 3.43 12.03 -11.59
C LYS A 113 3.48 11.33 -12.95
N ALA A 114 2.66 10.29 -13.12
CA ALA A 114 2.55 9.58 -14.40
C ALA A 114 2.12 10.51 -15.54
N ALA A 115 1.19 11.44 -15.28
CA ALA A 115 0.76 12.41 -16.29
C ALA A 115 1.91 13.32 -16.74
N ARG A 116 2.71 13.83 -15.79
CA ARG A 116 3.89 14.66 -16.10
C ARG A 116 4.93 13.85 -16.87
N GLU A 117 5.21 12.63 -16.44
CA GLU A 117 6.17 11.74 -17.10
C GLU A 117 5.75 11.42 -18.53
N MET A 118 4.49 11.05 -18.76
CA MET A 118 3.95 10.83 -20.11
C MET A 118 4.10 12.10 -20.97
N LYS A 119 3.79 13.28 -20.42
CA LYS A 119 3.96 14.55 -21.13
C LYS A 119 5.41 14.78 -21.55
N THR A 120 6.38 14.55 -20.64
CA THR A 120 7.81 14.67 -20.95
C THR A 120 8.24 13.67 -22.03
N ARG A 121 7.83 12.40 -21.93
CA ARG A 121 8.16 11.35 -22.91
C ARG A 121 7.58 11.66 -24.29
N ILE A 122 6.33 12.12 -24.35
CA ILE A 122 5.69 12.52 -25.61
C ILE A 122 6.42 13.74 -26.20
N GLY A 123 6.73 14.74 -25.38
CA GLY A 123 7.50 15.92 -25.79
C GLY A 123 8.84 15.57 -26.43
N ALA A 124 9.53 14.54 -25.94
CA ALA A 124 10.77 14.04 -26.55
C ALA A 124 10.56 13.46 -27.97
N TYR A 125 9.38 12.94 -28.29
CA TYR A 125 9.09 12.36 -29.62
C TYR A 125 8.57 13.38 -30.64
N ILE A 126 7.76 14.35 -30.20
CA ILE A 126 7.03 15.27 -31.10
C ILE A 126 7.39 16.75 -30.91
N GLY A 127 8.26 17.09 -29.94
CA GLY A 127 8.63 18.46 -29.61
C GLY A 127 7.48 19.28 -29.01
N ASP A 128 7.43 20.57 -29.36
CA ASP A 128 6.48 21.57 -28.81
C ASP A 128 5.00 21.23 -29.06
N GLY A 129 4.70 20.29 -29.97
CA GLY A 129 3.32 19.83 -30.22
C GLY A 129 2.62 19.25 -28.98
N VAL A 130 3.38 18.85 -27.95
CA VAL A 130 2.83 18.35 -26.69
C VAL A 130 2.13 19.43 -25.86
N GLU A 131 2.46 20.72 -26.05
CA GLU A 131 1.79 21.81 -25.33
C GLU A 131 0.32 21.96 -25.74
N GLY A 132 -0.02 21.54 -26.97
CA GLY A 132 -1.40 21.50 -27.48
C GLY A 132 -2.26 20.37 -26.89
N MET A 133 -1.68 19.43 -26.14
CA MET A 133 -2.41 18.31 -25.53
C MET A 133 -3.12 18.73 -24.23
N ALA A 134 -4.15 19.57 -24.37
CA ALA A 134 -4.92 20.09 -23.23
C ALA A 134 -5.65 18.98 -22.43
N TRP A 135 -5.83 17.78 -23.01
CA TRP A 135 -6.57 16.65 -22.44
C TRP A 135 -5.67 15.49 -22.01
N LEU A 136 -4.46 15.81 -21.56
CA LEU A 136 -3.57 14.88 -20.87
C LEU A 136 -3.60 15.17 -19.36
N GLY A 137 -3.95 14.19 -18.54
CA GLY A 137 -3.98 14.36 -17.09
C GLY A 137 -4.60 13.19 -16.33
N THR A 138 -4.98 13.43 -15.08
CA THR A 138 -5.75 12.46 -14.29
C THR A 138 -7.25 12.58 -14.56
N PHE A 139 -8.03 11.54 -14.23
CA PHE A 139 -9.50 11.56 -14.34
C PHE A 139 -10.08 12.84 -13.71
N HIS A 140 -9.68 13.15 -12.48
CA HIS A 140 -10.12 14.34 -11.76
C HIS A 140 -9.72 15.64 -12.47
N ALA A 141 -8.48 15.77 -12.93
CA ALA A 141 -8.02 16.97 -13.63
C ALA A 141 -8.80 17.23 -14.94
N ILE A 142 -9.13 16.17 -15.67
CA ILE A 142 -9.95 16.25 -16.88
C ILE A 142 -11.40 16.59 -16.53
N CYS A 143 -11.98 15.94 -15.53
CA CYS A 143 -13.34 16.21 -15.07
C CYS A 143 -13.50 17.65 -14.58
N VAL A 144 -12.51 18.20 -13.85
CA VAL A 144 -12.51 19.62 -13.47
C VAL A 144 -12.58 20.51 -14.71
N LYS A 145 -11.76 20.26 -15.75
CA LYS A 145 -11.79 21.08 -16.98
C LYS A 145 -13.16 21.05 -17.68
N ILE A 146 -13.81 19.90 -17.71
CA ILE A 146 -15.15 19.74 -18.27
C ILE A 146 -16.17 20.48 -17.40
N LEU A 147 -16.16 20.21 -16.09
CA LEU A 147 -17.10 20.78 -15.14
C LEU A 147 -16.99 22.31 -15.07
N ARG A 148 -15.78 22.89 -15.14
CA ARG A 148 -15.59 24.35 -15.16
C ARG A 148 -16.31 25.03 -16.33
N ARG A 149 -16.47 24.34 -17.47
CA ARG A 149 -17.18 24.85 -18.66
C ARG A 149 -18.69 24.65 -18.60
N HIS A 150 -19.16 23.68 -17.83
CA HIS A 150 -20.55 23.24 -17.81
C HIS A 150 -21.15 23.20 -16.39
N ALA A 151 -20.56 23.93 -15.45
CA ALA A 151 -20.91 23.89 -14.03
C ALA A 151 -22.39 24.21 -13.77
N GLU A 152 -22.94 25.14 -14.57
CA GLU A 152 -24.32 25.60 -14.43
C GLU A 152 -25.34 24.48 -14.65
N LEU A 153 -25.00 23.45 -15.45
CA LEU A 153 -25.87 22.30 -15.72
C LEU A 153 -26.11 21.43 -14.49
N VAL A 154 -25.23 21.49 -13.48
CA VAL A 154 -25.39 20.77 -12.21
C VAL A 154 -25.69 21.70 -11.04
N GLY A 155 -26.05 22.96 -11.32
CA GLY A 155 -26.39 23.96 -10.31
C GLY A 155 -25.18 24.55 -9.59
N LEU A 156 -24.01 24.54 -10.23
CA LEU A 156 -22.78 25.15 -9.72
C LEU A 156 -22.38 26.34 -10.58
N LYS A 157 -21.52 27.21 -10.03
CA LYS A 157 -20.86 28.27 -10.80
C LYS A 157 -19.48 27.79 -11.23
N SER A 158 -18.98 28.30 -12.35
CA SER A 158 -17.65 27.94 -12.87
C SER A 158 -16.50 28.19 -11.90
N SER A 159 -16.69 29.02 -10.87
CA SER A 159 -15.72 29.35 -9.81
C SER A 159 -15.79 28.44 -8.56
N PHE A 160 -16.46 27.28 -8.62
CA PHE A 160 -16.61 26.36 -7.48
C PHE A 160 -15.29 26.01 -6.76
N SER A 161 -15.30 25.85 -5.44
CA SER A 161 -14.14 25.34 -4.69
C SER A 161 -14.12 23.81 -4.70
N ILE A 162 -12.93 23.21 -4.58
CA ILE A 162 -12.78 21.77 -4.39
C ILE A 162 -12.42 21.54 -2.92
N LEU A 163 -13.24 20.81 -2.18
CA LEU A 163 -12.98 20.49 -0.78
C LEU A 163 -11.93 19.38 -0.67
N ASP A 164 -11.05 19.53 0.30
CA ASP A 164 -10.21 18.43 0.77
C ASP A 164 -10.96 17.56 1.78
N THR A 165 -10.31 16.48 2.22
CA THR A 165 -10.90 15.52 3.17
C THR A 165 -11.26 16.15 4.51
N ASP A 166 -10.46 17.10 5.00
CA ASP A 166 -10.67 17.71 6.31
C ASP A 166 -11.89 18.65 6.28
N ASP A 167 -12.00 19.47 5.24
CA ASP A 167 -13.14 20.36 5.03
C ASP A 167 -14.42 19.56 4.74
N GLN A 168 -14.33 18.45 4.00
CA GLN A 168 -15.44 17.51 3.83
C GLN A 168 -15.92 16.96 5.18
N VAL A 169 -15.00 16.46 6.02
CA VAL A 169 -15.34 15.90 7.34
C VAL A 169 -15.94 16.97 8.26
N ARG A 170 -15.41 18.20 8.23
CA ARG A 170 -15.97 19.33 8.98
C ARG A 170 -17.40 19.65 8.56
N LEU A 171 -17.68 19.65 7.25
CA LEU A 171 -19.01 19.90 6.72
C LEU A 171 -19.99 18.81 7.15
N ILE A 172 -19.59 17.54 7.02
CA ILE A 172 -20.39 16.39 7.45
C ILE A 172 -20.70 16.50 8.95
N LYS A 173 -19.72 16.89 9.77
CA LYS A 173 -19.92 17.06 11.22
C LYS A 173 -21.01 18.08 11.52
N GLN A 174 -21.04 19.22 10.81
CA GLN A 174 -22.09 20.22 10.96
C GLN A 174 -23.48 19.66 10.60
N ILE A 175 -23.56 18.82 9.57
CA ILE A 175 -24.82 18.19 9.13
C ILE A 175 -25.31 17.18 10.17
N ILE A 176 -24.41 16.33 10.70
CA ILE A 176 -24.71 15.36 11.76
C ILE A 176 -25.24 16.07 13.00
N GLN A 177 -24.61 17.19 13.40
CA GLN A 177 -25.06 18.03 14.51
C GLN A 177 -26.44 18.63 14.28
N ALA A 178 -26.67 19.18 13.08
CA ALA A 178 -27.95 19.81 12.73
C ALA A 178 -29.12 18.83 12.72
N GLU A 179 -28.86 17.57 12.36
CA GLU A 179 -29.85 16.48 12.37
C GLU A 179 -30.02 15.83 13.76
N GLY A 180 -29.34 16.32 14.80
CA GLY A 180 -29.48 15.85 16.17
C GLY A 180 -28.91 14.45 16.43
N LEU A 181 -27.95 14.01 15.62
CA LEU A 181 -27.31 12.69 15.75
C LEU A 181 -26.15 12.73 16.75
N ASP A 182 -25.96 11.64 17.50
CA ASP A 182 -24.83 11.49 18.41
C ASP A 182 -23.52 11.28 17.64
N GLU A 183 -22.65 12.31 17.65
CA GLU A 183 -21.33 12.31 17.02
C GLU A 183 -20.36 11.24 17.55
N LYS A 184 -20.59 10.71 18.77
CA LYS A 184 -19.75 9.64 19.32
C LYS A 184 -20.04 8.31 18.65
N ARG A 185 -21.33 8.06 18.37
CA ARG A 185 -21.80 6.83 17.74
C ARG A 185 -21.71 6.91 16.22
N TRP A 186 -22.11 8.04 15.63
CA TRP A 186 -22.17 8.27 14.20
C TRP A 186 -21.13 9.31 13.82
N THR A 187 -19.91 8.85 13.54
CA THR A 187 -18.80 9.78 13.28
C THR A 187 -18.84 10.32 11.85
N ALA A 188 -18.44 11.58 11.67
CA ALA A 188 -18.34 12.21 10.36
C ALA A 188 -17.36 11.47 9.42
N LYS A 189 -16.29 10.89 9.97
CA LYS A 189 -15.30 10.14 9.20
C LYS A 189 -15.88 8.85 8.63
N THR A 190 -16.64 8.11 9.43
CA THR A 190 -17.33 6.89 8.96
C THR A 190 -18.31 7.23 7.84
N PHE A 191 -19.05 8.34 7.97
CA PHE A 191 -19.95 8.78 6.91
C PHE A 191 -19.22 9.26 5.66
N ALA A 192 -18.10 9.97 5.79
CA ALA A 192 -17.27 10.39 4.66
C ALA A 192 -16.77 9.20 3.85
N GLY A 193 -16.30 8.12 4.51
CA GLY A 193 -15.91 6.89 3.82
C GLY A 193 -17.07 6.21 3.09
N LEU A 194 -18.26 6.22 3.68
CA LEU A 194 -19.47 5.69 3.04
C LEU A 194 -19.91 6.52 1.83
N LEU A 195 -19.86 7.85 1.95
CA LEU A 195 -20.10 8.78 0.83
C LEU A 195 -19.12 8.55 -0.31
N ASP A 196 -17.83 8.42 -0.01
CA ASP A 196 -16.80 8.15 -1.02
C ASP A 196 -17.07 6.82 -1.73
N SER A 197 -17.41 5.75 -1.00
CA SER A 197 -17.82 4.46 -1.56
C SER A 197 -19.03 4.59 -2.50
N TRP A 198 -20.06 5.36 -2.14
CA TRP A 198 -21.22 5.61 -3.00
C TRP A 198 -20.84 6.39 -4.26
N LYS A 199 -20.03 7.44 -4.12
CA LYS A 199 -19.58 8.27 -5.26
C LYS A 199 -18.65 7.50 -6.20
N ASN A 200 -17.76 6.66 -5.70
CA ASN A 200 -16.90 5.77 -6.50
C ASN A 200 -17.72 4.74 -7.29
N ARG A 201 -18.91 4.36 -6.81
CA ARG A 201 -19.90 3.56 -7.54
C ARG A 201 -20.78 4.36 -8.51
N GLY A 202 -20.60 5.68 -8.58
CA GLY A 202 -21.39 6.58 -9.42
C GLY A 202 -22.82 6.80 -8.93
N LEU A 203 -23.09 6.62 -7.64
CA LEU A 203 -24.43 6.69 -7.07
C LEU A 203 -24.75 8.10 -6.56
N THR A 204 -25.85 8.66 -7.07
CA THR A 204 -26.51 9.85 -6.50
C THR A 204 -27.36 9.47 -5.29
N PRO A 205 -27.77 10.41 -4.42
CA PRO A 205 -28.57 10.10 -3.23
C PRO A 205 -29.82 9.26 -3.52
N SER A 206 -30.48 9.52 -4.65
CA SER A 206 -31.68 8.81 -5.11
C SER A 206 -31.43 7.35 -5.54
N GLN A 207 -30.20 6.99 -5.90
CA GLN A 207 -29.83 5.69 -6.47
C GLN A 207 -29.28 4.70 -5.43
N ILE A 208 -28.97 5.16 -4.22
CA ILE A 208 -28.49 4.28 -3.14
C ILE A 208 -29.59 3.28 -2.78
N SER A 209 -29.27 2.01 -2.56
CA SER A 209 -30.25 0.97 -2.16
C SER A 209 -30.82 1.20 -0.75
N ALA A 210 -31.96 0.59 -0.41
CA ALA A 210 -32.55 0.77 0.93
C ALA A 210 -31.70 0.09 2.01
N GLY A 211 -31.03 -1.02 1.68
CA GLY A 211 -30.08 -1.71 2.56
C GLY A 211 -28.81 -0.89 2.79
N ASP A 212 -28.20 -0.36 1.73
CA ASP A 212 -27.01 0.50 1.83
C ASP A 212 -27.32 1.77 2.65
N ALA A 213 -28.52 2.33 2.52
CA ALA A 213 -28.95 3.49 3.29
C ALA A 213 -29.05 3.23 4.80
N GLN A 214 -29.36 1.98 5.19
CA GLN A 214 -29.45 1.56 6.60
C GLN A 214 -28.08 1.43 7.28
N ALA A 215 -26.99 1.36 6.50
CA ALA A 215 -25.63 1.22 7.03
C ALA A 215 -25.20 2.39 7.93
N PHE A 216 -25.85 3.56 7.84
CA PHE A 216 -25.53 4.71 8.66
C PHE A 216 -26.78 5.36 9.29
N ALA A 217 -26.63 5.79 10.54
CA ALA A 217 -27.63 6.55 11.30
C ALA A 217 -29.05 5.96 11.23
N ASN A 218 -29.17 4.63 11.37
CA ASN A 218 -30.44 3.89 11.34
C ASN A 218 -31.30 4.14 10.08
N GLY A 219 -30.69 4.31 8.89
CA GLY A 219 -31.44 4.55 7.64
C GLY A 219 -31.42 5.99 7.13
N LEU A 220 -30.82 6.91 7.87
CA LEU A 220 -30.72 8.31 7.46
C LEU A 220 -29.62 8.60 6.45
N GLY A 221 -28.81 7.59 6.04
CA GLY A 221 -27.67 7.78 5.14
C GLY A 221 -28.01 8.52 3.84
N ARG A 222 -29.14 8.18 3.19
CA ARG A 222 -29.61 8.89 1.97
C ARG A 222 -29.95 10.35 2.24
N LYS A 223 -30.71 10.63 3.29
CA LYS A 223 -31.12 11.99 3.67
C LYS A 223 -29.89 12.85 3.97
N LEU A 224 -28.95 12.31 4.75
CA LEU A 224 -27.71 13.01 5.08
C LEU A 224 -26.87 13.31 3.84
N TYR A 225 -26.82 12.38 2.88
CA TYR A 225 -26.11 12.61 1.61
C TYR A 225 -26.81 13.68 0.76
N GLU A 226 -28.14 13.66 0.69
CA GLU A 226 -28.92 14.71 0.00
C GLU A 226 -28.64 16.10 0.62
N THR A 227 -28.78 16.23 1.94
CA THR A 227 -28.45 17.46 2.67
C THR A 227 -27.01 17.91 2.44
N TYR A 228 -26.05 16.96 2.38
CA TYR A 228 -24.66 17.24 2.08
C TYR A 228 -24.47 17.82 0.67
N GLN A 229 -25.08 17.21 -0.36
CA GLN A 229 -25.01 17.72 -1.73
C GLN A 229 -25.70 19.09 -1.89
N GLU A 230 -26.83 19.31 -1.21
CA GLU A 230 -27.49 20.62 -1.18
C GLU A 230 -26.57 21.69 -0.57
N ARG A 231 -25.91 21.35 0.54
CA ARG A 231 -25.00 22.26 1.22
C ARG A 231 -23.79 22.61 0.36
N LEU A 232 -23.23 21.63 -0.36
CA LEU A 232 -22.17 21.86 -1.34
C LEU A 232 -22.58 22.83 -2.45
N LYS A 233 -23.79 22.66 -3.01
CA LYS A 233 -24.33 23.59 -4.01
C LYS A 233 -24.46 25.02 -3.47
N ILE A 234 -24.98 25.18 -2.25
CA ILE A 234 -25.09 26.50 -1.59
C ILE A 234 -23.72 27.15 -1.42
N LEU A 235 -22.71 26.38 -1.02
CA LEU A 235 -21.33 26.85 -0.85
C LEU A 235 -20.60 27.04 -2.19
N ASN A 236 -21.21 26.64 -3.31
CA ASN A 236 -20.56 26.55 -4.60
C ASN A 236 -19.25 25.74 -4.51
N ALA A 237 -19.35 24.53 -3.97
CA ALA A 237 -18.22 23.62 -3.72
C ALA A 237 -18.50 22.21 -4.27
N CYS A 238 -17.45 21.46 -4.50
CA CYS A 238 -17.47 20.03 -4.84
C CYS A 238 -16.41 19.29 -4.03
N ASP A 239 -16.64 18.03 -3.68
CA ASP A 239 -15.53 17.16 -3.27
C ASP A 239 -14.93 16.40 -4.46
N PHE A 240 -13.92 15.56 -4.20
CA PHE A 240 -13.23 14.80 -5.25
C PHE A 240 -14.16 13.84 -6.01
N GLY A 241 -15.06 13.14 -5.31
CA GLY A 241 -16.01 12.21 -5.93
C GLY A 241 -17.02 12.94 -6.83
N ASP A 242 -17.44 14.15 -6.44
CA ASP A 242 -18.35 14.99 -7.22
C ASP A 242 -17.78 15.37 -8.60
N LEU A 243 -16.46 15.52 -8.73
CA LEU A 243 -15.84 15.86 -10.01
C LEU A 243 -16.22 14.85 -11.10
N LEU A 244 -16.15 13.57 -10.76
CA LEU A 244 -16.55 12.47 -11.64
C LEU A 244 -18.08 12.38 -11.73
N LEU A 245 -18.77 12.36 -10.58
CA LEU A 245 -20.21 12.15 -10.54
C LEU A 245 -20.99 13.22 -11.31
N HIS A 246 -20.61 14.49 -11.17
CA HIS A 246 -21.23 15.59 -11.92
C HIS A 246 -20.97 15.49 -13.43
N CYS A 247 -19.76 15.11 -13.86
CA CYS A 247 -19.51 14.90 -15.28
C CYS A 247 -20.35 13.75 -15.85
N ILE A 248 -20.48 12.64 -15.11
CA ILE A 248 -21.35 11.52 -15.49
C ILE A 248 -22.81 11.98 -15.57
N THR A 249 -23.27 12.76 -14.60
CA THR A 249 -24.64 13.31 -14.56
C THR A 249 -24.88 14.20 -15.79
N ILE A 250 -23.97 15.13 -16.08
CA ILE A 250 -24.05 16.00 -17.26
C ILE A 250 -24.13 15.17 -18.54
N PHE A 251 -23.28 14.16 -18.70
CA PHE A 251 -23.29 13.32 -19.90
C PHE A 251 -24.54 12.46 -20.05
N LYS A 252 -25.17 12.04 -18.95
CA LYS A 252 -26.42 11.28 -18.99
C LYS A 252 -27.65 12.15 -19.26
N GLU A 253 -27.65 13.38 -18.76
CA GLU A 253 -28.81 14.29 -18.84
C GLU A 253 -28.75 15.24 -20.04
N HIS A 254 -27.55 15.53 -20.56
CA HIS A 254 -27.30 16.46 -21.67
C HIS A 254 -26.54 15.77 -22.82
N ASP A 255 -27.30 15.12 -23.70
CA ASP A 255 -26.79 14.37 -24.86
C ASP A 255 -26.01 15.25 -25.86
N ASP A 256 -26.37 16.54 -25.99
CA ASP A 256 -25.67 17.51 -26.84
C ASP A 256 -24.24 17.77 -26.35
N VAL A 257 -24.06 17.92 -25.03
CA VAL A 257 -22.74 18.09 -24.41
C VAL A 257 -21.91 16.81 -24.57
N LEU A 258 -22.52 15.65 -24.31
CA LEU A 258 -21.86 14.36 -24.51
C LEU A 258 -21.37 14.19 -25.95
N LYS A 259 -22.24 14.41 -26.95
CA LYS A 259 -21.89 14.32 -28.38
C LYS A 259 -20.77 15.27 -28.79
N SER A 260 -20.74 16.48 -28.22
CA SER A 260 -19.64 17.44 -28.45
C SER A 260 -18.28 16.89 -28.02
N PHE A 261 -18.21 16.23 -26.85
CA PHE A 261 -16.99 15.58 -26.38
C PHE A 261 -16.67 14.29 -27.13
N GLN A 262 -17.66 13.46 -27.46
CA GLN A 262 -17.49 12.27 -28.29
C GLN A 262 -16.92 12.61 -29.67
N HIS A 263 -17.39 13.70 -30.30
CA HIS A 263 -16.86 14.18 -31.57
C HIS A 263 -15.45 14.76 -31.44
N ARG A 264 -15.18 15.47 -30.33
CA ARG A 264 -13.86 16.04 -30.04
C ARG A 264 -12.81 14.96 -29.84
N PHE A 265 -13.08 13.98 -28.98
CA PHE A 265 -12.14 12.94 -28.62
C PHE A 265 -12.12 11.83 -29.68
N ARG A 266 -11.25 12.01 -30.67
CA ARG A 266 -11.08 11.04 -31.75
C ARG A 266 -10.37 9.77 -31.29
N TYR A 267 -9.47 9.88 -30.32
CA TYR A 267 -8.75 8.78 -29.70
C TYR A 267 -8.71 8.97 -28.18
N MET A 268 -8.98 7.90 -27.45
CA MET A 268 -8.97 7.89 -25.99
C MET A 268 -7.97 6.85 -25.52
N LEU A 269 -7.01 7.26 -24.69
CA LEU A 269 -5.99 6.40 -24.11
C LEU A 269 -6.08 6.44 -22.60
N VAL A 270 -6.10 5.27 -21.96
CA VAL A 270 -6.19 5.13 -20.51
C VAL A 270 -5.07 4.23 -20.02
N ASP A 271 -4.24 4.76 -19.14
CA ASP A 271 -3.19 4.04 -18.43
C ASP A 271 -3.69 3.49 -17.09
N GLU A 272 -3.05 2.44 -16.59
CA GLU A 272 -3.40 1.73 -15.34
C GLU A 272 -4.89 1.41 -15.21
N TYR A 273 -5.48 0.87 -16.29
CA TYR A 273 -6.93 0.64 -16.39
C TYR A 273 -7.49 -0.29 -15.30
N GLN A 274 -6.66 -1.19 -14.74
CA GLN A 274 -7.05 -2.06 -13.62
C GLN A 274 -7.33 -1.32 -12.31
N ASP A 275 -6.87 -0.07 -12.17
CA ASP A 275 -7.07 0.73 -10.96
C ASP A 275 -8.33 1.62 -11.07
N THR A 276 -9.12 1.45 -12.14
CA THR A 276 -10.33 2.24 -12.36
C THR A 276 -11.46 1.80 -11.45
N ASN A 277 -12.15 2.77 -10.85
CA ASN A 277 -13.41 2.51 -10.14
C ASN A 277 -14.62 2.53 -11.10
N ILE A 278 -15.79 2.13 -10.62
CA ILE A 278 -17.02 2.06 -11.43
C ILE A 278 -17.37 3.42 -12.04
N ALA A 279 -17.25 4.52 -11.29
CA ALA A 279 -17.56 5.86 -11.79
C ALA A 279 -16.62 6.27 -12.95
N GLN A 280 -15.32 6.05 -12.80
CA GLN A 280 -14.32 6.31 -13.85
C GLN A 280 -14.57 5.47 -15.10
N TYR A 281 -14.88 4.18 -14.92
CA TYR A 281 -15.27 3.28 -15.98
C TYR A 281 -16.54 3.77 -16.70
N MET A 282 -17.59 4.13 -15.95
CA MET A 282 -18.84 4.66 -16.52
C MET A 282 -18.62 5.95 -17.32
N TRP A 283 -17.80 6.86 -16.79
CA TRP A 283 -17.43 8.10 -17.45
C TRP A 283 -16.73 7.83 -18.79
N LEU A 284 -15.75 6.92 -18.80
CA LEU A 284 -15.05 6.52 -20.02
C LEU A 284 -15.99 5.86 -21.01
N ARG A 285 -16.86 4.96 -20.54
CA ARG A 285 -17.82 4.22 -21.38
C ARG A 285 -18.78 5.16 -22.10
N LEU A 286 -19.31 6.18 -21.41
CA LEU A 286 -20.18 7.19 -22.04
C LEU A 286 -19.48 7.91 -23.20
N LEU A 287 -18.20 8.25 -23.05
CA LEU A 287 -17.41 8.87 -24.14
C LEU A 287 -17.12 7.87 -25.27
N ALA A 288 -16.78 6.63 -24.93
CA ALA A 288 -16.44 5.60 -25.91
C ALA A 288 -17.63 5.10 -26.74
N GLN A 289 -18.88 5.28 -26.27
CA GLN A 289 -20.07 4.91 -27.05
C GLN A 289 -20.23 5.71 -28.35
N GLY A 290 -19.77 6.97 -28.39
CA GLY A 290 -19.83 7.79 -29.61
C GLY A 290 -18.60 7.62 -30.51
N ASN A 291 -17.51 7.06 -30.00
CA ASN A 291 -16.30 6.80 -30.75
C ASN A 291 -15.56 5.56 -30.20
N PRO A 292 -15.47 4.47 -30.99
CA PRO A 292 -14.94 3.20 -30.51
C PRO A 292 -13.41 3.17 -30.37
N ASN A 293 -12.68 4.26 -30.66
CA ASN A 293 -11.22 4.33 -30.57
C ASN A 293 -10.70 4.44 -29.12
N VAL A 294 -11.06 3.40 -28.38
CA VAL A 294 -10.62 2.90 -27.08
C VAL A 294 -9.19 2.39 -27.01
N ALA A 295 -8.23 2.93 -26.27
CA ALA A 295 -6.99 2.19 -25.98
C ALA A 295 -6.71 2.16 -24.48
N CYS A 296 -7.00 1.04 -23.83
CA CYS A 296 -6.72 0.85 -22.41
C CYS A 296 -5.44 0.01 -22.26
N VAL A 297 -4.57 0.44 -21.37
CA VAL A 297 -3.35 -0.28 -20.97
C VAL A 297 -3.49 -0.62 -19.50
N GLY A 298 -3.22 -1.87 -19.13
CA GLY A 298 -3.36 -2.29 -17.75
C GLY A 298 -2.80 -3.67 -17.47
N ASP A 299 -2.77 -3.99 -16.19
CA ASP A 299 -2.27 -5.24 -15.63
C ASP A 299 -3.18 -5.69 -14.48
N ASP A 300 -4.03 -6.69 -14.72
CA ASP A 300 -4.92 -7.28 -13.71
C ASP A 300 -4.18 -7.82 -12.48
N ASP A 301 -2.91 -8.23 -12.64
CA ASP A 301 -2.06 -8.72 -11.56
C ASP A 301 -1.47 -7.58 -10.69
N GLN A 302 -1.60 -6.31 -11.11
CA GLN A 302 -1.15 -5.14 -10.37
C GLN A 302 -2.29 -4.29 -9.79
N SER A 303 -3.54 -4.76 -9.77
CA SER A 303 -4.62 -4.02 -9.13
C SER A 303 -4.55 -4.16 -7.61
N ILE A 304 -4.17 -3.08 -6.93
CA ILE A 304 -3.86 -3.04 -5.47
C ILE A 304 -4.55 -1.87 -4.74
N TYR A 305 -5.58 -1.30 -5.35
CA TYR A 305 -6.32 -0.16 -4.82
C TYR A 305 -7.80 -0.50 -4.61
N GLY A 306 -8.13 -1.76 -4.31
CA GLY A 306 -9.52 -2.18 -4.08
C GLY A 306 -10.16 -1.43 -2.92
N TRP A 307 -9.39 -1.13 -1.87
CA TRP A 307 -9.81 -0.27 -0.76
C TRP A 307 -10.15 1.18 -1.15
N ARG A 308 -9.73 1.65 -2.35
CA ARG A 308 -10.16 2.93 -2.95
C ARG A 308 -11.31 2.76 -3.95
N GLY A 309 -11.92 1.58 -4.01
CA GLY A 309 -13.02 1.25 -4.92
C GLY A 309 -12.57 0.89 -6.34
N ALA A 310 -11.29 0.57 -6.57
CA ALA A 310 -10.86 0.03 -7.87
C ALA A 310 -11.48 -1.35 -8.09
N GLU A 311 -11.97 -1.59 -9.30
CA GLU A 311 -12.66 -2.84 -9.65
C GLU A 311 -11.88 -3.56 -10.75
N VAL A 312 -11.22 -4.68 -10.39
CA VAL A 312 -10.46 -5.52 -11.34
C VAL A 312 -11.38 -6.01 -12.47
N ASP A 313 -12.65 -6.25 -12.17
CA ASP A 313 -13.66 -6.66 -13.16
C ASP A 313 -13.74 -5.72 -14.37
N ASN A 314 -13.41 -4.44 -14.23
CA ASN A 314 -13.41 -3.48 -15.35
C ASN A 314 -12.46 -3.88 -16.47
N ILE A 315 -11.26 -4.40 -16.13
CA ILE A 315 -10.31 -4.89 -17.13
C ILE A 315 -10.69 -6.28 -17.63
N LEU A 316 -11.19 -7.16 -16.74
CA LEU A 316 -11.60 -8.52 -17.10
C LEU A 316 -12.79 -8.55 -18.08
N ARG A 317 -13.70 -7.57 -17.99
CA ARG A 317 -14.91 -7.48 -18.84
C ARG A 317 -14.72 -6.63 -20.09
N PHE A 318 -13.52 -6.12 -20.36
CA PHE A 318 -13.29 -5.17 -21.44
C PHE A 318 -13.77 -5.69 -22.81
N GLU A 319 -13.50 -6.95 -23.16
CA GLU A 319 -13.94 -7.56 -24.43
C GLU A 319 -15.47 -7.67 -24.54
N GLN A 320 -16.16 -7.86 -23.41
CA GLN A 320 -17.62 -7.93 -23.35
C GLN A 320 -18.23 -6.54 -23.50
N ASP A 321 -17.62 -5.53 -22.89
CA ASP A 321 -18.11 -4.15 -22.89
C ASP A 321 -17.77 -3.39 -24.17
N PHE A 322 -16.69 -3.76 -24.86
CA PHE A 322 -16.24 -3.20 -26.13
C PHE A 322 -16.12 -4.31 -27.19
N PRO A 323 -17.25 -4.73 -27.80
CA PRO A 323 -17.24 -5.78 -28.81
C PRO A 323 -16.32 -5.46 -29.98
N GLY A 324 -15.52 -6.44 -30.40
CA GLY A 324 -14.49 -6.27 -31.44
C GLY A 324 -13.17 -5.71 -30.92
N ALA A 325 -12.96 -5.70 -29.60
CA ALA A 325 -11.70 -5.31 -28.99
C ALA A 325 -10.55 -6.19 -29.46
N VAL A 326 -9.43 -5.56 -29.80
CA VAL A 326 -8.16 -6.25 -30.05
C VAL A 326 -7.38 -6.31 -28.74
N VAL A 327 -7.16 -7.52 -28.22
CA VAL A 327 -6.34 -7.75 -27.03
C VAL A 327 -4.90 -8.03 -27.46
N VAL A 328 -3.98 -7.16 -27.07
CA VAL A 328 -2.53 -7.33 -27.30
C VAL A 328 -1.86 -7.65 -25.97
N ARG A 329 -1.27 -8.84 -25.84
CA ARG A 329 -0.54 -9.27 -24.65
C ARG A 329 0.92 -8.86 -24.77
N LEU A 330 1.43 -8.11 -23.79
CA LEU A 330 2.86 -7.84 -23.65
C LEU A 330 3.41 -8.73 -22.54
N GLU A 331 4.17 -9.74 -22.94
CA GLU A 331 4.69 -10.79 -22.04
C GLU A 331 6.20 -10.70 -21.82
N ARG A 332 6.91 -10.08 -22.75
CA ARG A 332 8.37 -9.89 -22.65
C ARG A 332 8.70 -8.79 -21.65
N ASN A 333 9.31 -9.18 -20.54
CA ASN A 333 9.79 -8.30 -19.48
C ASN A 333 11.25 -7.87 -19.77
N TYR A 334 11.54 -6.59 -19.56
CA TYR A 334 12.84 -5.98 -19.79
C TYR A 334 13.53 -5.50 -18.50
N ARG A 335 12.91 -5.76 -17.35
CA ARG A 335 13.29 -5.20 -16.05
C ARG A 335 14.03 -6.20 -15.18
N SER A 336 13.44 -7.38 -15.00
CA SER A 336 13.76 -8.34 -13.94
C SER A 336 14.39 -9.60 -14.51
N THR A 337 15.24 -10.25 -13.70
CA THR A 337 15.86 -11.55 -14.02
C THR A 337 14.84 -12.68 -14.11
N SER A 338 15.25 -13.80 -14.69
CA SER A 338 14.39 -14.97 -14.87
C SER A 338 13.87 -15.56 -13.56
N HIS A 339 14.71 -15.63 -12.51
CA HIS A 339 14.33 -16.14 -11.19
C HIS A 339 13.29 -15.26 -10.49
N ILE A 340 13.43 -13.93 -10.55
CA ILE A 340 12.44 -13.00 -9.98
C ILE A 340 11.09 -13.14 -10.70
N LEU A 341 11.10 -13.22 -12.03
CA LEU A 341 9.88 -13.39 -12.82
C LEU A 341 9.21 -14.74 -12.59
N SER A 342 9.99 -15.80 -12.45
CA SER A 342 9.51 -17.13 -12.10
C SER A 342 8.81 -17.12 -10.73
N ALA A 343 9.47 -16.55 -9.71
CA ALA A 343 8.91 -16.40 -8.37
C ALA A 343 7.60 -15.60 -8.38
N ALA A 344 7.59 -14.44 -9.04
CA ALA A 344 6.40 -13.61 -9.15
C ALA A 344 5.26 -14.30 -9.93
N SER A 345 5.58 -14.99 -11.02
CA SER A 345 4.59 -15.67 -11.86
C SER A 345 3.95 -16.88 -11.16
N HIS A 346 4.73 -17.63 -10.39
CA HIS A 346 4.21 -18.77 -9.61
C HIS A 346 3.33 -18.30 -8.46
N LEU A 347 3.76 -17.25 -7.75
CA LEU A 347 2.97 -16.63 -6.70
C LEU A 347 1.60 -16.22 -7.23
N ILE A 348 1.57 -15.36 -8.26
CA ILE A 348 0.30 -14.82 -8.78
C ILE A 348 -0.60 -15.87 -9.45
N ALA A 349 -0.06 -17.03 -9.84
CA ALA A 349 -0.85 -18.13 -10.38
C ALA A 349 -1.88 -18.71 -9.40
N HIS A 350 -1.72 -18.45 -8.08
CA HIS A 350 -2.67 -18.87 -7.06
C HIS A 350 -3.95 -18.01 -7.01
N ASN A 351 -3.98 -16.85 -7.67
CA ASN A 351 -5.20 -16.04 -7.81
C ASN A 351 -6.14 -16.62 -8.89
N GLN A 352 -7.45 -16.58 -8.63
CA GLN A 352 -8.46 -16.96 -9.61
C GLN A 352 -8.88 -15.77 -10.49
N GLY A 353 -9.53 -16.02 -11.64
CA GLY A 353 -10.13 -14.96 -12.46
C GLY A 353 -9.15 -14.03 -13.20
N ARG A 354 -7.99 -14.54 -13.63
CA ARG A 354 -6.94 -13.77 -14.33
C ARG A 354 -7.09 -13.81 -15.86
N LEU A 355 -6.58 -12.80 -16.57
CA LEU A 355 -6.62 -12.74 -18.05
C LEU A 355 -5.57 -13.59 -18.78
N GLY A 356 -4.83 -14.43 -18.05
CA GLY A 356 -3.87 -15.39 -18.59
C GLY A 356 -2.73 -14.71 -19.36
N LYS A 357 -1.64 -14.42 -18.66
CA LYS A 357 -0.38 -13.96 -19.25
C LYS A 357 0.80 -14.61 -18.53
N THR A 358 1.86 -14.91 -19.27
CA THR A 358 3.08 -15.50 -18.69
C THR A 358 4.26 -14.61 -19.03
N LEU A 359 4.87 -14.00 -18.01
CA LEU A 359 6.02 -13.12 -18.23
C LEU A 359 7.28 -13.94 -18.46
N PHE A 360 8.05 -13.54 -19.47
CA PHE A 360 9.36 -14.11 -19.74
C PHE A 360 10.37 -13.00 -20.03
N THR A 361 11.64 -13.29 -19.84
CA THR A 361 12.75 -12.36 -20.10
C THR A 361 13.74 -13.02 -21.06
N ASP A 362 14.32 -12.22 -21.96
CA ASP A 362 15.44 -12.66 -22.79
C ASP A 362 16.79 -12.54 -22.05
N GLN A 363 16.81 -12.06 -20.80
CA GLN A 363 18.01 -11.85 -19.98
C GLN A 363 18.59 -13.15 -19.38
N MET A 364 18.28 -14.32 -19.96
CA MET A 364 18.72 -15.61 -19.41
C MET A 364 20.24 -15.79 -19.47
N GLY A 365 20.84 -16.25 -18.37
CA GLY A 365 22.19 -16.79 -18.35
C GLY A 365 23.33 -15.79 -18.24
N SER A 366 23.11 -14.59 -17.68
CA SER A 366 24.23 -13.79 -17.17
C SER A 366 24.80 -14.44 -15.91
N GLU A 367 26.12 -14.44 -15.72
CA GLU A 367 26.80 -14.93 -14.50
C GLU A 367 26.31 -14.25 -13.19
N GLU A 368 25.51 -13.18 -13.31
CA GLU A 368 24.90 -12.38 -12.25
C GLU A 368 23.42 -12.74 -11.93
N GLU A 369 22.82 -13.80 -12.51
CA GLU A 369 21.44 -14.18 -12.18
C GLU A 369 21.36 -14.85 -10.78
N GLU A 370 21.09 -14.03 -9.76
CA GLU A 370 20.84 -14.50 -8.39
C GLU A 370 19.41 -15.03 -8.22
N ARG A 371 19.24 -16.08 -7.40
CA ARG A 371 17.93 -16.57 -6.97
C ARG A 371 17.29 -15.59 -5.99
N VAL A 372 15.97 -15.65 -5.87
CA VAL A 372 15.28 -14.91 -4.80
C VAL A 372 15.70 -15.50 -3.47
N GLN A 373 16.31 -14.69 -2.60
CA GLN A 373 16.76 -15.16 -1.30
C GLN A 373 15.64 -15.06 -0.29
N VAL A 374 15.44 -16.10 0.51
CA VAL A 374 14.52 -16.10 1.65
C VAL A 374 15.34 -16.33 2.92
N THR A 375 15.21 -15.43 3.88
CA THR A 375 15.96 -15.47 5.14
C THR A 375 15.02 -15.32 6.34
N SER A 376 15.30 -16.06 7.40
CA SER A 376 14.60 -15.94 8.68
C SER A 376 15.44 -15.16 9.69
N ALA A 377 14.82 -14.25 10.42
CA ALA A 377 15.38 -13.60 11.60
C ALA A 377 14.63 -14.01 12.87
N TRP A 378 15.26 -13.85 14.04
CA TRP A 378 14.59 -14.04 15.32
C TRP A 378 13.52 -12.97 15.56
N ASP A 379 13.89 -11.71 15.36
CA ASP A 379 13.02 -10.55 15.58
C ASP A 379 13.25 -9.43 14.56
N SER A 380 12.50 -8.33 14.71
CA SER A 380 12.56 -7.17 13.81
C SER A 380 13.89 -6.41 13.89
N GLN A 381 14.58 -6.45 15.04
CA GLN A 381 15.87 -5.79 15.20
C GLN A 381 16.97 -6.58 14.49
N GLU A 382 16.94 -7.91 14.56
CA GLU A 382 17.83 -8.77 13.78
C GLU A 382 17.54 -8.66 12.28
N GLU A 383 16.28 -8.64 11.86
CA GLU A 383 15.87 -8.39 10.47
C GLU A 383 16.45 -7.06 9.95
N ALA A 384 16.29 -5.98 10.71
CA ALA A 384 16.85 -4.67 10.36
C ALA A 384 18.38 -4.69 10.32
N ARG A 385 19.03 -5.34 11.30
CA ARG A 385 20.49 -5.47 11.37
C ARG A 385 21.03 -6.17 10.13
N SER A 386 20.51 -7.35 9.82
CA SER A 386 20.98 -8.14 8.68
C SER A 386 20.71 -7.47 7.33
N ILE A 387 19.57 -6.79 7.17
CA ILE A 387 19.33 -5.98 5.97
C ILE A 387 20.32 -4.81 5.88
N GLY A 388 20.63 -4.15 7.00
CA GLY A 388 21.65 -3.10 7.05
C GLY A 388 23.04 -3.58 6.68
N ASP A 389 23.46 -4.74 7.21
CA ASP A 389 24.76 -5.35 6.91
C ASP A 389 24.86 -5.74 5.43
N GLU A 390 23.76 -6.25 4.85
CA GLU A 390 23.69 -6.58 3.42
C GLU A 390 23.78 -5.34 2.53
N ILE A 391 23.12 -4.25 2.91
CA ILE A 391 23.20 -2.97 2.19
C ILE A 391 24.63 -2.41 2.24
N GLU A 392 25.28 -2.43 3.41
CA GLU A 392 26.67 -2.00 3.56
C GLU A 392 27.61 -2.89 2.72
N ALA A 393 27.39 -4.20 2.72
CA ALA A 393 28.13 -5.13 1.87
C ALA A 393 27.96 -4.77 0.39
N LEU A 394 26.73 -4.56 -0.10
CA LEU A 394 26.49 -4.16 -1.49
C LEU A 394 27.12 -2.81 -1.82
N GLN A 395 27.06 -1.84 -0.90
CA GLN A 395 27.70 -0.53 -1.06
C GLN A 395 29.22 -0.66 -1.17
N ASN A 396 29.85 -1.51 -0.35
CA ASN A 396 31.29 -1.81 -0.42
C ASN A 396 31.69 -2.49 -1.74
N HIS A 397 30.77 -3.21 -2.38
CA HIS A 397 30.95 -3.77 -3.73
C HIS A 397 30.62 -2.75 -4.85
N GLY A 398 30.38 -1.48 -4.51
CA GLY A 398 30.19 -0.39 -5.47
C GLY A 398 28.76 -0.22 -5.98
N HIS A 399 27.77 -0.87 -5.36
CA HIS A 399 26.36 -0.63 -5.69
C HIS A 399 25.86 0.68 -5.04
N SER A 400 25.20 1.53 -5.84
CA SER A 400 24.61 2.79 -5.37
C SER A 400 23.39 2.53 -4.47
N LEU A 401 23.28 3.30 -3.38
CA LEU A 401 22.14 3.24 -2.45
C LEU A 401 20.82 3.64 -3.10
N ASN A 402 20.85 4.52 -4.10
CA ASN A 402 19.69 4.95 -4.89
C ASN A 402 19.01 3.80 -5.65
N GLU A 403 19.77 2.74 -5.95
CA GLU A 403 19.27 1.53 -6.60
C GLU A 403 18.87 0.44 -5.59
N MET A 404 18.74 0.80 -4.31
CA MET A 404 18.33 -0.10 -3.23
C MET A 404 17.04 0.40 -2.56
N ALA A 405 16.10 -0.52 -2.31
CA ALA A 405 14.86 -0.19 -1.61
C ALA A 405 14.42 -1.25 -0.59
N ILE A 406 13.89 -0.79 0.53
CA ILE A 406 13.17 -1.60 1.53
C ILE A 406 11.67 -1.35 1.37
N LEU A 407 10.91 -2.40 1.02
CA LEU A 407 9.48 -2.30 0.80
C LEU A 407 8.70 -3.00 1.91
N VAL A 408 8.07 -2.22 2.79
CA VAL A 408 7.28 -2.72 3.92
C VAL A 408 5.79 -2.82 3.59
N ARG A 409 5.04 -3.70 4.27
CA ARG A 409 3.58 -3.76 4.13
C ARG A 409 2.88 -2.64 4.90
N ALA A 410 3.41 -2.27 6.07
CA ALA A 410 2.83 -1.27 6.94
C ALA A 410 3.89 -0.30 7.47
N SER A 411 3.53 0.98 7.63
CA SER A 411 4.47 2.04 8.00
C SER A 411 5.11 1.86 9.37
N PHE A 412 4.51 1.09 10.29
CA PHE A 412 5.12 0.82 11.59
C PHE A 412 6.42 0.01 11.48
N GLN A 413 6.59 -0.77 10.41
CA GLN A 413 7.80 -1.58 10.18
C GLN A 413 9.01 -0.72 9.79
N MET A 414 8.80 0.49 9.28
CA MET A 414 9.88 1.35 8.77
C MET A 414 10.88 1.73 9.87
N ARG A 415 10.40 1.86 11.11
CA ARG A 415 11.17 2.41 12.22
C ARG A 415 12.42 1.61 12.55
N GLU A 416 12.32 0.28 12.65
CA GLU A 416 13.47 -0.56 13.02
C GLU A 416 14.62 -0.42 11.98
N PHE A 417 14.27 -0.15 10.71
CA PHE A 417 15.24 0.16 9.67
C PHE A 417 15.81 1.57 9.80
N GLU A 418 14.97 2.58 10.09
CA GLU A 418 15.42 3.95 10.37
C GLU A 418 16.45 3.96 11.51
N ASP A 419 16.13 3.32 12.65
CA ASP A 419 17.00 3.25 13.84
C ASP A 419 18.33 2.53 13.53
N ARG A 420 18.29 1.42 12.76
CA ARG A 420 19.50 0.71 12.32
C ARG A 420 20.37 1.57 11.40
N PHE A 421 19.78 2.24 10.43
CA PHE A 421 20.52 3.05 9.45
C PHE A 421 21.16 4.27 10.09
N VAL A 422 20.48 4.89 11.04
CA VAL A 422 21.09 5.92 11.89
C VAL A 422 22.33 5.38 12.59
N THR A 423 22.21 4.22 13.25
CA THR A 423 23.31 3.61 14.00
C THR A 423 24.50 3.27 13.10
N LEU A 424 24.25 2.80 11.88
CA LEU A 424 25.29 2.54 10.87
C LEU A 424 25.83 3.81 10.21
N GLY A 425 25.14 4.95 10.39
CA GLY A 425 25.43 6.16 9.64
C GLY A 425 25.07 6.09 8.16
N LEU A 426 24.26 5.12 7.73
CA LEU A 426 23.79 4.94 6.36
C LEU A 426 22.76 6.01 5.97
N ASN A 427 22.91 6.56 4.78
CA ASN A 427 21.97 7.53 4.23
C ASN A 427 20.69 6.83 3.75
N TYR A 428 19.53 7.34 4.16
CA TYR A 428 18.23 6.80 3.78
C TYR A 428 17.18 7.89 3.55
N ARG A 429 16.14 7.55 2.78
CA ARG A 429 14.98 8.41 2.52
C ARG A 429 13.69 7.63 2.72
N VAL A 430 12.69 8.25 3.34
CA VAL A 430 11.36 7.66 3.53
C VAL A 430 10.38 8.23 2.50
N ILE A 431 9.72 7.37 1.72
CA ILE A 431 8.73 7.78 0.71
C ILE A 431 7.32 7.48 1.19
N GLY A 432 6.51 8.52 1.34
CA GLY A 432 5.10 8.42 1.75
C GLY A 432 4.77 9.05 3.11
N GLY A 433 5.71 9.77 3.71
CA GLY A 433 5.52 10.53 4.95
C GLY A 433 6.85 11.12 5.45
N PRO A 434 6.82 12.02 6.44
CA PRO A 434 8.05 12.47 7.11
C PRO A 434 8.73 11.31 7.86
N ARG A 435 10.05 11.41 8.08
CA ARG A 435 10.82 10.45 8.92
C ARG A 435 10.21 10.37 10.32
N PHE A 436 10.46 9.28 11.06
CA PHE A 436 9.84 9.09 12.36
C PHE A 436 10.00 10.29 13.30
N TYR A 437 11.22 10.83 13.43
CA TYR A 437 11.52 11.98 14.30
C TYR A 437 11.07 13.35 13.75
N GLU A 438 10.69 13.41 12.47
CA GLU A 438 10.17 14.61 11.82
C GLU A 438 8.65 14.76 11.97
N ARG A 439 7.96 13.68 12.38
CA ARG A 439 6.51 13.69 12.59
C ARG A 439 6.14 14.73 13.63
N MET A 440 5.03 15.43 13.38
CA MET A 440 4.58 16.55 14.22
C MET A 440 4.50 16.15 15.69
N GLU A 441 3.87 15.01 15.96
CA GLU A 441 3.63 14.55 17.31
C GLU A 441 4.92 14.21 18.06
N ILE A 442 5.91 13.68 17.34
CA ILE A 442 7.23 13.34 17.86
C ILE A 442 8.05 14.61 18.10
N ARG A 443 8.03 15.57 17.17
CA ARG A 443 8.72 16.86 17.33
C ARG A 443 8.20 17.66 18.52
N ASP A 444 6.89 17.59 18.79
CA ASP A 444 6.28 18.22 19.97
C ASP A 444 6.76 17.55 21.27
N ALA A 445 6.75 16.22 21.31
CA ALA A 445 7.27 15.45 22.45
C ALA A 445 8.76 15.73 22.71
N LEU A 446 9.59 15.72 21.66
CA LEU A 446 11.01 16.07 21.75
C LEU A 446 11.21 17.51 22.23
N ALA A 447 10.36 18.45 21.82
CA ALA A 447 10.43 19.83 22.31
C ALA A 447 10.11 19.94 23.80
N TYR A 448 9.18 19.14 24.34
CA TYR A 448 8.99 19.03 25.78
C TYR A 448 10.26 18.55 26.50
N PHE A 449 10.86 17.45 26.01
CA PHE A 449 12.07 16.89 26.60
C PHE A 449 13.24 17.88 26.56
N ARG A 450 13.41 18.60 25.44
CA ARG A 450 14.42 19.67 25.32
C ARG A 450 14.18 20.83 26.28
N CYS A 451 12.94 21.27 26.48
CA CYS A 451 12.62 22.34 27.46
C CYS A 451 12.96 21.93 28.90
N VAL A 452 12.79 20.65 29.24
CA VAL A 452 13.19 20.11 30.55
C VAL A 452 14.72 20.12 30.66
N MET A 453 15.44 19.63 29.66
CA MET A 453 16.91 19.57 29.71
C MET A 453 17.60 20.94 29.56
N GLN A 454 16.99 21.88 28.84
CA GLN A 454 17.58 23.16 28.48
C GLN A 454 16.55 24.29 28.54
N THR A 455 16.68 25.17 29.54
CA THR A 455 15.84 26.37 29.73
C THR A 455 16.02 27.43 28.65
N SER A 456 17.12 27.37 27.89
CA SER A 456 17.46 28.33 26.84
C SER A 456 17.01 27.91 25.43
N ASP A 457 16.31 26.78 25.27
CA ASP A 457 15.78 26.36 23.97
C ASP A 457 14.45 27.09 23.66
N ASP A 458 14.59 28.33 23.18
CA ASP A 458 13.46 29.20 22.82
C ASP A 458 12.57 28.58 21.73
N LEU A 459 13.17 27.85 20.78
CA LEU A 459 12.45 27.22 19.67
C LEU A 459 11.58 26.06 20.16
N ALA A 460 12.09 25.24 21.07
CA ALA A 460 11.31 24.20 21.71
C ALA A 460 10.19 24.78 22.56
N PHE A 461 10.48 25.83 23.34
CA PHE A 461 9.49 26.46 24.22
C PHE A 461 8.35 27.09 23.41
N GLU A 462 8.65 27.84 22.35
CA GLU A 462 7.66 28.45 21.46
C GLU A 462 6.74 27.40 20.80
N ARG A 463 7.29 26.21 20.48
CA ARG A 463 6.53 25.11 19.89
C ARG A 463 5.49 24.51 20.85
N ILE A 464 5.85 24.33 22.12
CA ILE A 464 5.04 23.57 23.10
C ILE A 464 4.21 24.44 24.05
N VAL A 465 4.54 25.72 24.19
CA VAL A 465 3.90 26.64 25.16
C VAL A 465 2.37 26.63 25.04
N ASN A 466 1.82 26.54 23.83
CA ASN A 466 0.37 26.48 23.58
C ASN A 466 -0.09 25.18 22.90
N THR A 467 0.69 24.10 23.02
CA THR A 467 0.38 22.77 22.48
C THR A 467 0.44 21.75 23.62
N PRO A 468 -0.67 21.22 24.15
CA PRO A 468 -2.07 21.50 23.80
C PRO A 468 -2.53 22.93 24.08
N LYS A 469 -3.68 23.31 23.51
CA LYS A 469 -4.20 24.69 23.61
C LYS A 469 -4.47 25.10 25.07
N ARG A 470 -3.72 26.08 25.55
CA ARG A 470 -3.81 26.64 26.92
C ARG A 470 -4.34 28.08 26.97
N GLY A 471 -4.73 28.63 25.82
CA GLY A 471 -5.19 30.02 25.72
C GLY A 471 -4.05 31.04 25.68
N LEU A 472 -2.82 30.59 25.41
CA LEU A 472 -1.64 31.42 25.19
C LEU A 472 -1.55 31.76 23.69
N GLY A 473 -2.33 32.75 23.27
CA GLY A 473 -2.39 33.20 21.87
C GLY A 473 -1.20 34.08 21.46
N GLU A 474 -1.12 34.44 20.17
CA GLU A 474 -0.01 35.25 19.62
C GLU A 474 0.23 36.56 20.37
N ALA A 475 -0.81 37.20 20.88
CA ALA A 475 -0.68 38.46 21.61
C ALA A 475 0.13 38.29 22.91
N THR A 476 -0.01 37.16 23.59
CA THR A 476 0.77 36.84 24.79
C THR A 476 2.22 36.55 24.40
N LEU A 477 2.45 35.72 23.37
CA LEU A 477 3.80 35.41 22.92
C LEU A 477 4.57 36.65 22.46
N LYS A 478 3.91 37.59 21.76
CA LYS A 478 4.52 38.88 21.39
C LYS A 478 5.03 39.68 22.58
N ILE A 479 4.31 39.67 23.70
CA ILE A 479 4.76 40.34 24.94
C ILE A 479 5.99 39.62 25.50
N VAL A 480 5.96 38.28 25.58
CA VAL A 480 7.09 37.49 26.07
C VAL A 480 8.33 37.69 25.20
N HIS A 481 8.21 37.69 23.87
CA HIS A 481 9.32 37.97 22.95
C HIS A 481 9.85 39.41 23.07
N ALA A 482 8.98 40.40 23.26
CA ALA A 482 9.41 41.78 23.44
C ALA A 482 10.24 41.94 24.73
N TYR A 483 9.76 41.35 25.82
CA TYR A 483 10.45 41.33 27.10
C TYR A 483 11.80 40.59 27.05
N ALA A 484 11.81 39.39 26.45
CA ALA A 484 13.03 38.61 26.23
C ALA A 484 14.08 39.39 25.43
N ARG A 485 13.66 40.09 24.36
CA ARG A 485 14.53 40.90 23.51
C ARG A 485 15.07 42.14 24.23
N GLU A 486 14.24 42.82 25.01
CA GLU A 486 14.65 44.01 25.77
C GLU A 486 15.72 43.69 26.81
N ARG A 487 15.61 42.53 27.47
CA ARG A 487 16.53 42.08 28.51
C ARG A 487 17.67 41.19 28.02
N ALA A 488 17.65 40.78 26.74
CA ALA A 488 18.58 39.83 26.15
C ALA A 488 18.67 38.51 26.93
N ILE A 489 17.52 37.96 27.32
CA ILE A 489 17.39 36.70 28.04
C ILE A 489 16.56 35.69 27.23
N PRO A 490 16.72 34.36 27.47
CA PRO A 490 15.90 33.35 26.82
C PRO A 490 14.39 33.50 27.12
N LEU A 491 13.56 33.01 26.22
CA LEU A 491 12.11 33.15 26.22
C LEU A 491 11.45 32.50 27.45
N MET A 492 11.98 31.37 27.92
CA MET A 492 11.47 30.70 29.12
C MET A 492 11.76 31.52 30.39
N ILE A 493 12.96 32.09 30.50
CA ILE A 493 13.34 32.97 31.63
C ILE A 493 12.52 34.26 31.60
N ALA A 494 12.31 34.84 30.42
CA ALA A 494 11.42 35.98 30.24
C ALA A 494 9.98 35.65 30.69
N ALA A 495 9.49 34.45 30.39
CA ALA A 495 8.18 34.00 30.83
C ALA A 495 8.11 33.84 32.37
N GLU A 496 9.15 33.29 33.02
CA GLU A 496 9.25 33.18 34.48
C GLU A 496 9.20 34.54 35.17
N GLU A 497 9.95 35.53 34.65
CA GLU A 497 9.90 36.90 35.17
C GLU A 497 8.53 37.56 34.93
N LEU A 498 7.97 37.43 33.72
CA LEU A 498 6.70 38.06 33.36
C LEU A 498 5.53 37.53 34.18
N VAL A 499 5.53 36.27 34.59
CA VAL A 499 4.51 35.69 35.47
C VAL A 499 4.47 36.38 36.84
N GLN A 500 5.58 36.96 37.29
CA GLN A 500 5.65 37.73 38.54
C GLN A 500 5.16 39.18 38.38
N THR A 501 4.91 39.62 37.14
CA THR A 501 4.43 40.98 36.82
C THR A 501 2.92 41.02 36.57
N ASN A 502 2.41 42.24 36.35
CA ASN A 502 1.02 42.50 35.93
C ASN A 502 0.91 42.84 34.43
N GLU A 503 1.93 42.57 33.63
CA GLU A 503 1.94 42.88 32.18
C GLU A 503 1.09 41.91 31.36
N LEU A 504 0.90 40.68 31.86
CA LEU A 504 0.05 39.67 31.24
C LEU A 504 -1.37 39.69 31.81
N ARG A 505 -2.37 39.43 30.96
CA ARG A 505 -3.77 39.25 31.39
C ARG A 505 -3.87 38.08 32.39
N PRO A 506 -4.73 38.14 33.42
CA PRO A 506 -4.77 37.14 34.49
C PRO A 506 -4.86 35.68 34.02
N LYS A 507 -5.71 35.41 33.00
CA LYS A 507 -5.87 34.05 32.45
C LYS A 507 -4.62 33.56 31.71
N ALA A 508 -3.97 34.43 30.94
CA ALA A 508 -2.74 34.08 30.23
C ALA A 508 -1.57 33.92 31.22
N ARG A 509 -1.50 34.77 32.24
CA ARG A 509 -0.51 34.68 33.31
C ARG A 509 -0.62 33.36 34.08
N ALA A 510 -1.84 32.97 34.47
CA ALA A 510 -2.08 31.69 35.15
C ALA A 510 -1.67 30.50 34.26
N ALA A 511 -2.13 30.46 33.01
CA ALA A 511 -1.78 29.38 32.08
C ALA A 511 -0.27 29.28 31.81
N LEU A 512 0.44 30.42 31.75
CA LEU A 512 1.89 30.44 31.58
C LEU A 512 2.61 29.96 32.85
N ALA A 513 2.13 30.37 34.02
CA ALA A 513 2.64 29.90 35.32
C ALA A 513 2.50 28.38 35.46
N ASP A 514 1.35 27.82 35.07
CA ASP A 514 1.10 26.38 35.13
C ASP A 514 2.10 25.60 34.28
N VAL A 515 2.40 26.06 33.05
CA VAL A 515 3.38 25.42 32.16
C VAL A 515 4.79 25.48 32.74
N LEU A 516 5.20 26.63 33.26
CA LEU A 516 6.52 26.79 33.86
C LEU A 516 6.70 25.93 35.12
N GLY A 517 5.67 25.86 35.97
CA GLY A 517 5.68 25.01 37.16
C GLY A 517 5.79 23.52 36.81
N MET A 518 5.12 23.06 35.75
CA MET A 518 5.29 21.69 35.25
C MET A 518 6.73 21.42 34.77
N LEU A 519 7.31 22.32 33.96
CA LEU A 519 8.69 22.19 33.47
C LEU A 519 9.72 22.17 34.61
N GLU A 520 9.54 23.01 35.63
CA GLU A 520 10.40 23.03 36.82
C GLU A 520 10.29 21.73 37.63
N ASN A 521 9.07 21.22 37.82
CA ASN A 521 8.85 19.95 38.51
C ASN A 521 9.53 18.78 37.78
N TRP A 522 9.38 18.70 36.45
CA TRP A 522 10.02 17.65 35.66
C TRP A 522 11.54 17.77 35.68
N ARG A 523 12.10 18.98 35.66
CA ARG A 523 13.55 19.21 35.82
C ARG A 523 14.10 18.62 37.10
N ASN A 524 13.39 18.82 38.22
CA ASN A 524 13.80 18.29 39.51
C ASN A 524 13.74 16.75 39.58
N GLN A 525 13.03 16.10 38.65
CA GLN A 525 12.90 14.64 38.57
C GLN A 525 13.93 13.97 37.65
N VAL A 526 14.66 14.72 36.82
CA VAL A 526 15.64 14.19 35.86
C VAL A 526 16.71 13.29 36.52
N GLU A 527 17.19 13.67 37.71
CA GLU A 527 18.23 12.91 38.42
C GLU A 527 17.68 11.77 39.29
N THR A 528 16.38 11.76 39.58
CA THR A 528 15.78 10.87 40.59
C THR A 528 14.90 9.77 40.01
N MET A 529 14.61 9.82 38.71
CA MET A 529 13.72 8.89 38.02
C MET A 529 14.33 8.40 36.72
N SER A 530 13.87 7.25 36.21
CA SER A 530 14.30 6.80 34.89
C SER A 530 13.79 7.75 33.79
N HIS A 531 14.57 7.93 32.73
CA HIS A 531 14.24 8.86 31.65
C HIS A 531 13.02 8.42 30.83
N THR A 532 12.71 7.11 30.77
CA THR A 532 11.50 6.58 30.12
C THR A 532 10.25 6.88 30.93
N GLU A 533 10.27 6.66 32.26
CA GLU A 533 9.17 7.03 33.16
C GLU A 533 8.96 8.55 33.17
N LEU A 534 10.05 9.33 33.14
CA LEU A 534 9.96 10.79 33.06
C LEU A 534 9.34 11.25 31.75
N ALA A 535 9.67 10.61 30.63
CA ALA A 535 9.05 10.89 29.34
C ALA A 535 7.54 10.64 29.37
N GLU A 536 7.09 9.52 29.94
CA GLU A 536 5.67 9.21 30.10
C GLU A 536 4.95 10.26 30.95
N ILE A 537 5.53 10.62 32.09
CA ILE A 537 4.98 11.64 33.00
C ILE A 537 4.88 13.00 32.30
N ILE A 538 5.92 13.42 31.58
CA ILE A 538 5.92 14.67 30.81
C ILE A 538 4.76 14.67 29.79
N LEU A 539 4.58 13.60 29.02
CA LEU A 539 3.55 13.54 27.98
C LEU A 539 2.12 13.48 28.56
N ASP A 540 1.94 12.82 29.70
CA ASP A 540 0.64 12.71 30.36
C ASP A 540 0.29 14.00 31.14
N GLU A 541 1.19 14.51 31.99
CA GLU A 541 0.95 15.71 32.82
C GLU A 541 0.86 17.00 31.99
N SER A 542 1.62 17.11 30.89
CA SER A 542 1.45 18.22 29.93
C SER A 542 0.04 18.25 29.31
N GLY A 543 -0.70 17.15 29.39
CA GLY A 543 -1.98 16.94 28.72
C GLY A 543 -1.82 16.56 27.24
N TYR A 544 -0.60 16.32 26.77
CA TYR A 544 -0.32 16.06 25.36
C TYR A 544 -0.85 14.70 24.89
N THR A 545 -0.64 13.63 25.67
CA THR A 545 -1.28 12.33 25.42
C THR A 545 -2.80 12.46 25.44
N GLN A 546 -3.34 13.22 26.39
CA GLN A 546 -4.78 13.41 26.55
C GLN A 546 -5.40 14.20 25.39
N MET A 547 -4.67 15.17 24.82
CA MET A 547 -5.08 15.88 23.60
C MET A 547 -5.29 14.91 22.45
N TRP A 548 -4.35 13.99 22.21
CA TRP A 548 -4.47 12.98 21.16
C TRP A 548 -5.52 11.91 21.47
N ARG A 549 -5.71 11.51 22.73
CA ARG A 549 -6.80 10.59 23.13
C ARG A 549 -8.19 11.18 22.90
N GLN A 550 -8.32 12.50 23.05
CA GLN A 550 -9.58 13.21 22.79
C GLN A 550 -9.77 13.55 21.31
N ASP A 551 -8.69 13.55 20.53
CA ASP A 551 -8.76 13.75 19.09
C ASP A 551 -9.41 12.54 18.41
N ARG A 552 -10.39 12.83 17.56
CA ARG A 552 -11.14 11.84 16.79
C ARG A 552 -10.69 11.78 15.32
N SER A 553 -9.61 12.47 15.00
CA SER A 553 -8.99 12.42 13.68
C SER A 553 -8.54 10.99 13.35
N ALA A 554 -8.46 10.72 12.05
CA ALA A 554 -8.04 9.42 11.53
C ALA A 554 -6.67 8.96 12.02
N GLU A 555 -5.81 9.94 12.27
CA GLU A 555 -4.41 9.76 12.56
C GLU A 555 -4.15 9.67 14.07
N ALA A 556 -5.07 10.14 14.91
CA ALA A 556 -4.89 10.20 16.36
C ALA A 556 -4.49 8.86 17.02
N PRO A 557 -5.09 7.70 16.67
CA PRO A 557 -4.61 6.42 17.17
C PRO A 557 -3.16 6.13 16.76
N GLY A 558 -2.83 6.41 15.50
CA GLY A 558 -1.46 6.24 14.99
C GLY A 558 -0.46 7.19 15.65
N ARG A 559 -0.85 8.44 15.95
CA ARG A 559 -0.02 9.41 16.68
C ARG A 559 0.22 8.96 18.13
N LEU A 560 -0.80 8.44 18.80
CA LEU A 560 -0.65 7.85 20.15
C LEU A 560 0.28 6.63 20.12
N ASP A 561 0.15 5.78 19.12
CA ASP A 561 1.05 4.65 18.93
C ASP A 561 2.48 5.14 18.67
N ASN A 562 2.67 6.18 17.85
CA ASN A 562 3.98 6.80 17.63
C ASN A 562 4.59 7.36 18.92
N LEU A 563 3.80 7.97 19.81
CA LEU A 563 4.30 8.48 21.10
C LEU A 563 4.71 7.37 22.06
N LYS A 564 3.93 6.28 22.14
CA LYS A 564 4.33 5.09 22.91
C LYS A 564 5.63 4.50 22.36
N GLU A 565 5.73 4.46 21.04
CA GLU A 565 6.92 3.98 20.35
C GLU A 565 8.10 4.91 20.66
N LEU A 566 7.92 6.24 20.71
CA LEU A 566 8.98 7.18 21.12
C LEU A 566 9.53 6.89 22.52
N ILE A 567 8.65 6.69 23.51
CA ILE A 567 9.06 6.32 24.88
C ILE A 567 9.85 5.02 24.85
N ARG A 568 9.40 4.04 24.06
CA ARG A 568 10.07 2.76 23.90
C ARG A 568 11.47 2.89 23.28
N SER A 569 11.68 3.77 22.29
CA SER A 569 13.04 4.00 21.73
C SER A 569 14.01 4.51 22.79
N MET A 570 13.50 5.22 23.79
CA MET A 570 14.35 5.76 24.84
C MET A 570 14.89 4.66 25.76
N GLU A 571 14.28 3.46 25.82
CA GLU A 571 14.75 2.32 26.63
C GLU A 571 16.19 1.91 26.29
N GLU A 572 16.64 2.12 25.05
CA GLU A 572 17.99 1.74 24.58
C GLU A 572 19.09 2.72 25.03
N PHE A 573 18.71 3.86 25.58
CA PHE A 573 19.63 4.92 26.00
C PHE A 573 19.74 4.98 27.52
N GLU A 574 20.90 5.38 28.05
CA GLU A 574 21.12 5.49 29.50
C GLU A 574 20.48 6.74 30.12
N SER A 575 20.20 7.77 29.32
CA SER A 575 19.63 9.04 29.79
C SER A 575 18.86 9.80 28.71
N MET A 576 17.98 10.71 29.13
CA MET A 576 17.26 11.65 28.26
C MET A 576 18.24 12.50 27.43
N ALA A 577 19.37 12.92 28.03
CA ALA A 577 20.39 13.71 27.36
C ALA A 577 21.05 12.93 26.21
N GLY A 578 21.47 11.68 26.47
CA GLY A 578 22.08 10.83 25.44
C GLY A 578 21.12 10.50 24.30
N PHE A 579 19.83 10.32 24.61
CA PHE A 579 18.80 10.18 23.58
C PHE A 579 18.68 11.44 22.71
N LEU A 580 18.55 12.63 23.31
CA LEU A 580 18.41 13.89 22.56
C LEU A 580 19.64 14.22 21.70
N GLU A 581 20.85 13.89 22.18
CA GLU A 581 22.09 14.04 21.42
C GLU A 581 22.08 13.15 20.17
N HIS A 582 21.70 11.87 20.32
CA HIS A 582 21.52 10.95 19.20
C HIS A 582 20.54 11.50 18.17
N ILE A 583 19.36 11.97 18.60
CA ILE A 583 18.36 12.57 17.71
C ILE A 583 18.90 13.79 16.96
N SER A 584 19.65 14.67 17.61
CA SER A 584 20.24 15.84 16.95
C SER A 584 21.15 15.43 15.78
N LEU A 585 21.98 14.39 15.98
CA LEU A 585 22.86 13.85 14.94
C LEU A 585 22.09 13.20 13.78
N VAL A 586 20.93 12.60 14.05
CA VAL A 586 20.03 12.04 13.01
C VAL A 586 19.41 13.15 12.16
N MET A 587 18.99 14.23 12.81
CA MET A 587 18.22 15.31 12.19
C MET A 587 19.10 16.31 11.43
N ASP A 588 20.37 16.46 11.81
CA ASP A 588 21.34 17.35 11.12
C ASP A 588 21.84 16.79 9.77
N LYS A 589 21.53 15.53 9.44
CA LYS A 589 21.98 14.87 8.20
C LYS A 589 21.24 15.30 6.91
N ASP A 590 20.38 16.33 6.92
CA ASP A 590 19.54 16.65 5.75
C ASP A 590 19.69 18.07 5.19
N SER A 591 20.01 18.16 3.89
CA SER A 591 19.31 19.07 2.96
C SER A 591 19.55 18.86 1.44
N ASP A 592 20.31 17.87 0.96
CA ASP A 592 20.45 17.66 -0.49
C ASP A 592 19.70 16.43 -1.01
N ALA A 593 18.65 16.69 -1.79
CA ALA A 593 17.89 15.67 -2.53
C ALA A 593 18.73 14.90 -3.58
N GLU A 594 20.01 15.26 -3.75
CA GLU A 594 20.99 14.66 -4.64
C GLU A 594 21.90 13.61 -3.97
N GLU A 595 21.84 13.41 -2.65
CA GLU A 595 22.68 12.39 -2.00
C GLU A 595 22.21 10.96 -2.30
N ASP A 596 23.19 10.05 -2.43
CA ASP A 596 22.98 8.61 -2.58
C ASP A 596 22.37 8.05 -1.28
N ALA A 597 21.16 7.52 -1.35
CA ALA A 597 20.40 7.10 -0.16
C ALA A 597 19.41 5.97 -0.44
N VAL A 598 19.33 5.01 0.50
CA VAL A 598 18.41 3.86 0.43
C VAL A 598 16.97 4.33 0.55
N SER A 599 16.09 3.80 -0.29
CA SER A 599 14.67 4.17 -0.26
C SER A 599 13.84 3.23 0.61
N ILE A 600 13.24 3.74 1.69
CA ILE A 600 12.28 3.00 2.53
C ILE A 600 10.86 3.46 2.16
N MET A 601 9.98 2.53 1.80
CA MET A 601 8.60 2.86 1.44
C MET A 601 7.64 1.69 1.60
N THR A 602 6.33 1.97 1.50
CA THR A 602 5.34 0.88 1.47
C THR A 602 5.31 0.19 0.12
N LEU A 603 4.92 -1.09 0.08
CA LEU A 603 4.66 -1.84 -1.16
C LEU A 603 3.71 -1.09 -2.12
N HIS A 604 2.70 -0.41 -1.59
CA HIS A 604 1.76 0.41 -2.38
C HIS A 604 2.44 1.62 -3.02
N SER A 605 3.32 2.29 -2.29
CA SER A 605 4.08 3.46 -2.79
C SER A 605 5.11 3.07 -3.85
N ALA A 606 5.58 1.81 -3.84
CA ALA A 606 6.57 1.31 -4.77
C ALA A 606 6.02 1.04 -6.18
N LYS A 607 4.69 1.03 -6.36
CA LYS A 607 4.06 0.78 -7.66
C LYS A 607 4.55 1.79 -8.70
N GLY A 608 5.02 1.26 -9.83
CA GLY A 608 5.60 2.05 -10.92
C GLY A 608 7.10 2.36 -10.78
N LEU A 609 7.72 2.10 -9.62
CA LEU A 609 9.17 2.20 -9.42
C LEU A 609 9.88 0.88 -9.76
N GLU A 610 11.21 0.91 -9.77
CA GLU A 610 12.12 -0.22 -9.97
C GLU A 610 13.48 0.08 -9.33
N PHE A 611 14.15 -0.95 -8.81
CA PHE A 611 15.43 -0.86 -8.11
C PHE A 611 16.30 -2.09 -8.43
N ASP A 612 17.62 -1.96 -8.50
CA ASP A 612 18.49 -3.12 -8.70
C ASP A 612 18.36 -4.15 -7.56
N SER A 613 18.31 -3.69 -6.31
CA SER A 613 18.17 -4.52 -5.12
C SER A 613 16.92 -4.15 -4.31
N VAL A 614 16.06 -5.14 -4.04
CA VAL A 614 14.83 -4.96 -3.26
C VAL A 614 14.81 -5.88 -2.05
N PHE A 615 14.60 -5.30 -0.88
CA PHE A 615 14.45 -5.98 0.39
C PHE A 615 12.97 -5.97 0.81
N LEU A 616 12.45 -7.14 1.12
CA LEU A 616 11.03 -7.38 1.41
C LEU A 616 10.87 -7.97 2.82
N PRO A 617 10.87 -7.13 3.87
CA PRO A 617 10.72 -7.57 5.26
C PRO A 617 9.27 -7.85 5.67
N GLY A 618 9.13 -8.62 6.75
CA GLY A 618 7.85 -8.92 7.39
C GLY A 618 6.88 -9.74 6.55
N TRP A 619 7.38 -10.75 5.83
CA TRP A 619 6.56 -11.78 5.18
C TRP A 619 6.05 -12.78 6.21
N GLU A 620 5.12 -12.32 7.04
CA GLU A 620 4.52 -13.05 8.17
C GLU A 620 2.99 -13.01 8.10
N GLU A 621 2.32 -14.09 8.49
CA GLU A 621 0.86 -14.09 8.65
C GLU A 621 0.41 -13.02 9.66
N GLY A 622 -0.65 -12.29 9.30
CA GLY A 622 -1.19 -11.19 10.09
C GLY A 622 -0.53 -9.83 9.79
N VAL A 623 0.74 -9.82 9.36
CA VAL A 623 1.44 -8.63 8.86
C VAL A 623 1.27 -8.54 7.33
N PHE A 624 1.74 -9.57 6.63
CA PHE A 624 1.65 -9.71 5.18
C PHE A 624 1.47 -11.19 4.76
N PRO A 625 0.22 -11.65 4.54
CA PRO A 625 -0.99 -10.86 4.31
C PRO A 625 -1.54 -10.17 5.56
N ASN A 626 -2.11 -8.97 5.36
CA ASN A 626 -2.71 -8.20 6.45
C ASN A 626 -4.00 -8.84 6.98
N GLN A 627 -4.11 -9.04 8.30
CA GLN A 627 -5.27 -9.70 8.92
C GLN A 627 -6.60 -8.98 8.63
N ARG A 628 -6.63 -7.65 8.64
CA ARG A 628 -7.88 -6.90 8.43
C ARG A 628 -8.43 -7.08 7.02
N ALA A 629 -7.56 -7.13 6.02
CA ALA A 629 -7.97 -7.34 4.64
C ALA A 629 -8.65 -8.72 4.46
N LEU A 630 -8.10 -9.75 5.13
CA LEU A 630 -8.66 -11.09 5.16
C LEU A 630 -10.02 -11.13 5.88
N ASP A 631 -10.16 -10.44 7.00
CA ASP A 631 -11.39 -10.43 7.78
C ASP A 631 -12.53 -9.68 7.05
N GLU A 632 -12.23 -8.59 6.34
CA GLU A 632 -13.22 -7.73 5.68
C GLU A 632 -13.75 -8.32 4.37
N THR A 633 -12.87 -8.92 3.56
CA THR A 633 -13.20 -9.32 2.18
C THR A 633 -12.87 -10.77 1.86
N GLY A 634 -12.35 -11.53 2.83
CA GLY A 634 -12.07 -12.96 2.70
C GLY A 634 -11.08 -13.27 1.59
N GLN A 635 -11.51 -14.11 0.64
CA GLN A 635 -10.68 -14.53 -0.49
C GLN A 635 -10.27 -13.36 -1.38
N ALA A 636 -11.15 -12.39 -1.62
CA ALA A 636 -10.83 -11.23 -2.47
C ALA A 636 -9.68 -10.40 -1.86
N GLY A 637 -9.70 -10.22 -0.53
CA GLY A 637 -8.63 -9.54 0.21
C GLY A 637 -7.31 -10.30 0.16
N LEU A 638 -7.36 -11.63 0.26
CA LEU A 638 -6.17 -12.46 0.10
C LEU A 638 -5.58 -12.33 -1.31
N GLU A 639 -6.42 -12.35 -2.35
CA GLU A 639 -5.97 -12.18 -3.73
C GLU A 639 -5.38 -10.80 -3.99
N GLU A 640 -5.90 -9.73 -3.36
CA GLU A 640 -5.34 -8.38 -3.41
C GLU A 640 -3.97 -8.30 -2.71
N GLU A 641 -3.83 -8.90 -1.51
CA GLU A 641 -2.53 -8.96 -0.82
C GLU A 641 -1.50 -9.76 -1.64
N ARG A 642 -1.94 -10.79 -2.37
CA ARG A 642 -1.06 -11.54 -3.29
C ARG A 642 -0.64 -10.71 -4.51
N ARG A 643 -1.53 -9.90 -5.07
CA ARG A 643 -1.16 -8.90 -6.11
C ARG A 643 -0.15 -7.90 -5.56
N LEU A 644 -0.29 -7.50 -4.29
CA LEU A 644 0.69 -6.62 -3.64
C LEU A 644 2.06 -7.30 -3.49
N ALA A 645 2.10 -8.59 -3.16
CA ALA A 645 3.34 -9.36 -3.08
C ALA A 645 4.00 -9.52 -4.45
N TYR A 646 3.20 -9.81 -5.49
CA TYR A 646 3.61 -9.79 -6.88
C TYR A 646 4.22 -8.42 -7.29
N VAL A 647 3.58 -7.31 -6.91
CA VAL A 647 4.12 -5.97 -7.15
C VAL A 647 5.48 -5.81 -6.47
N GLY A 648 5.62 -6.23 -5.21
CA GLY A 648 6.87 -6.20 -4.44
C GLY A 648 8.02 -6.93 -5.13
N LEU A 649 7.81 -8.20 -5.49
CA LEU A 649 8.81 -9.01 -6.20
C LEU A 649 9.22 -8.35 -7.53
N THR A 650 8.24 -7.87 -8.31
CA THR A 650 8.48 -7.26 -9.64
C THR A 650 9.05 -5.84 -9.61
N ARG A 651 9.39 -5.31 -8.41
CA ARG A 651 10.18 -4.07 -8.28
C ARG A 651 11.67 -4.32 -8.42
N GLY A 652 12.15 -5.52 -8.09
CA GLY A 652 13.56 -5.89 -8.19
C GLY A 652 13.99 -6.13 -9.63
N ARG A 653 15.11 -5.53 -10.05
CA ARG A 653 15.72 -5.76 -11.36
C ARG A 653 16.69 -6.94 -11.33
N LYS A 654 17.57 -6.96 -10.32
CA LYS A 654 18.64 -7.97 -10.21
C LYS A 654 18.48 -8.86 -8.99
N ARG A 655 18.20 -8.26 -7.82
CA ARG A 655 18.18 -8.95 -6.53
C ARG A 655 16.88 -8.70 -5.78
N VAL A 656 16.31 -9.78 -5.24
CA VAL A 656 15.17 -9.71 -4.33
C VAL A 656 15.47 -10.59 -3.12
N LYS A 657 15.40 -9.99 -1.93
CA LYS A 657 15.64 -10.65 -0.66
C LYS A 657 14.41 -10.51 0.22
N VAL A 658 13.81 -11.64 0.58
CA VAL A 658 12.59 -11.75 1.37
C VAL A 658 12.94 -12.15 2.79
N TRP A 659 12.37 -11.46 3.77
CA TRP A 659 12.61 -11.70 5.18
C TRP A 659 11.30 -11.97 5.94
N PHE A 660 11.37 -12.87 6.90
CA PHE A 660 10.33 -13.09 7.92
C PHE A 660 10.97 -13.28 9.28
N THR A 661 10.27 -12.91 10.35
CA THR A 661 10.75 -13.08 11.73
C THR A 661 9.94 -14.11 12.50
N SER A 662 10.57 -14.78 13.47
CA SER A 662 9.89 -15.73 14.36
C SER A 662 9.05 -15.02 15.44
N ASN A 663 9.49 -13.83 15.83
CA ASN A 663 8.81 -12.98 16.80
C ASN A 663 8.80 -11.54 16.29
N ARG A 664 7.70 -10.82 16.50
CA ARG A 664 7.64 -9.38 16.19
C ARG A 664 7.00 -8.63 17.33
N ARG A 665 7.55 -7.46 17.64
CA ARG A 665 6.94 -6.54 18.58
C ARG A 665 5.99 -5.63 17.83
N ILE A 666 4.68 -5.88 17.95
CA ILE A 666 3.62 -5.07 17.32
C ILE A 666 2.87 -4.33 18.44
N HIS A 667 2.80 -3.00 18.32
CA HIS A 667 2.16 -2.12 19.32
C HIS A 667 2.64 -2.36 20.76
N GLY A 668 3.95 -2.58 20.94
CA GLY A 668 4.58 -2.83 22.25
C GLY A 668 4.44 -4.25 22.79
N SER A 669 3.62 -5.11 22.17
CA SER A 669 3.43 -6.51 22.55
C SER A 669 4.25 -7.46 21.67
N TRP A 670 4.92 -8.44 22.29
CA TRP A 670 5.57 -9.52 21.56
C TRP A 670 4.52 -10.50 21.04
N GLN A 671 4.59 -10.79 19.75
CA GLN A 671 3.75 -11.75 19.08
C GLN A 671 4.65 -12.77 18.39
N SER A 672 4.34 -14.06 18.57
CA SER A 672 4.96 -15.10 17.77
C SER A 672 4.34 -15.04 16.38
N CYS A 673 5.19 -14.96 15.36
CA CYS A 673 4.79 -14.80 13.99
C CYS A 673 4.90 -16.13 13.26
N ILE A 674 3.90 -16.42 12.43
CA ILE A 674 3.94 -17.56 11.51
C ILE A 674 4.45 -17.02 10.17
N PRO A 675 5.37 -17.72 9.48
CA PRO A 675 5.81 -17.31 8.15
C PRO A 675 4.62 -17.16 7.20
N SER A 676 4.67 -16.17 6.30
CA SER A 676 3.60 -15.91 5.35
C SER A 676 3.36 -17.10 4.44
N ARG A 677 2.10 -17.42 4.17
CA ARG A 677 1.73 -18.41 3.15
C ARG A 677 2.30 -18.09 1.76
N PHE A 678 2.59 -16.83 1.46
CA PHE A 678 3.19 -16.44 0.19
C PHE A 678 4.58 -17.04 -0.03
N LEU A 679 5.29 -17.44 1.03
CA LEU A 679 6.59 -18.11 0.93
C LEU A 679 6.45 -19.53 0.35
N ASP A 680 5.42 -20.28 0.77
CA ASP A 680 5.14 -21.63 0.25
C ASP A 680 4.57 -21.60 -1.18
N GLU A 681 4.09 -20.44 -1.62
CA GLU A 681 3.62 -20.19 -2.99
C GLU A 681 4.77 -19.80 -3.95
N LEU A 682 6.04 -19.75 -3.48
CA LEU A 682 7.21 -19.51 -4.33
C LEU A 682 7.81 -20.82 -4.88
N PRO A 683 8.39 -20.81 -6.09
CA PRO A 683 8.93 -22.02 -6.70
C PRO A 683 10.34 -22.32 -6.18
N ALA A 684 10.55 -23.53 -5.67
CA ALA A 684 11.81 -23.97 -5.07
C ALA A 684 13.04 -23.80 -5.99
N ASP A 685 12.88 -23.96 -7.31
CA ASP A 685 14.00 -23.83 -8.26
C ASP A 685 14.50 -22.39 -8.45
N SER A 686 13.70 -21.39 -8.10
CA SER A 686 14.04 -19.96 -8.24
C SER A 686 14.27 -19.26 -6.90
N VAL A 687 14.23 -20.02 -5.81
CA VAL A 687 14.43 -19.53 -4.45
C VAL A 687 15.67 -20.19 -3.84
N GLU A 688 16.40 -19.41 -3.07
CA GLU A 688 17.47 -19.89 -2.22
C GLU A 688 17.15 -19.54 -0.77
N VAL A 689 17.13 -20.53 0.12
CA VAL A 689 16.97 -20.31 1.55
C VAL A 689 18.34 -20.07 2.15
N VAL A 690 18.56 -18.88 2.72
CA VAL A 690 19.84 -18.48 3.31
C VAL A 690 19.70 -18.48 4.83
N GLU A 691 20.61 -19.18 5.51
CA GLU A 691 20.72 -19.08 6.96
C GLU A 691 21.31 -17.71 7.33
N ALA A 692 20.61 -16.94 8.17
CA ALA A 692 21.18 -15.73 8.72
C ALA A 692 22.43 -16.11 9.53
N SER A 693 23.59 -15.55 9.17
CA SER A 693 24.80 -15.71 9.96
C SER A 693 24.59 -14.96 11.27
N SER A 694 24.13 -15.67 12.29
CA SER A 694 23.98 -15.15 13.64
C SER A 694 25.37 -14.70 14.12
N SER A 695 25.60 -13.39 14.09
CA SER A 695 26.86 -12.78 14.59
C SER A 695 26.97 -12.87 16.12
N TYR A 696 26.07 -13.59 16.79
CA TYR A 696 26.12 -13.92 18.21
C TYR A 696 26.83 -15.28 18.41
N GLY A 697 28.12 -15.33 18.08
CA GLY A 697 28.88 -16.58 18.14
C GLY A 697 30.36 -16.46 17.81
N GLY A 698 31.01 -15.37 18.24
CA GLY A 698 32.45 -15.18 18.03
C GLY A 698 33.31 -16.10 18.89
N TYR A 699 33.44 -17.39 18.53
CA TYR A 699 34.56 -18.27 18.92
C TYR A 699 34.74 -19.44 17.92
N GLY A 700 35.78 -19.33 17.08
CA GLY A 700 36.37 -20.40 16.23
C GLY A 700 35.75 -20.50 14.83
N LEU A 701 36.47 -20.57 13.71
CA LEU A 701 37.75 -21.23 13.48
C LEU A 701 38.28 -20.85 12.08
N ASN A 702 39.55 -20.49 12.00
CA ASN A 702 40.35 -20.62 10.77
C ASN A 702 40.53 -22.11 10.46
N SER A 703 40.03 -22.61 9.33
CA SER A 703 40.74 -23.64 8.56
C SER A 703 40.15 -23.82 7.17
N ALA A 704 41.01 -23.76 6.17
CA ALA A 704 40.79 -24.22 4.81
C ALA A 704 40.48 -25.73 4.74
N GLY A 705 39.78 -26.14 3.68
CA GLY A 705 39.70 -27.53 3.21
C GLY A 705 38.26 -28.02 2.99
N GLY A 706 37.88 -28.20 1.72
CA GLY A 706 36.53 -28.63 1.34
C GLY A 706 36.17 -30.06 1.75
N GLY A 707 34.87 -30.33 1.73
CA GLY A 707 34.28 -31.64 1.89
C GLY A 707 32.82 -31.54 2.30
N TYR A 708 31.90 -32.02 1.45
CA TYR A 708 30.50 -32.27 1.77
C TYR A 708 30.39 -32.97 3.15
N GLY A 709 29.65 -32.37 4.09
CA GLY A 709 29.52 -32.90 5.44
C GLY A 709 28.29 -32.37 6.19
N ALA A 710 27.35 -33.29 6.43
CA ALA A 710 26.17 -33.31 7.29
C ALA A 710 25.84 -32.07 8.16
N SER A 711 24.58 -31.62 8.04
CA SER A 711 23.87 -30.68 8.90
C SER A 711 23.98 -31.04 10.39
N ARG A 712 24.12 -30.00 11.25
CA ARG A 712 24.15 -30.10 12.72
C ARG A 712 22.87 -30.66 13.37
N PHE A 713 21.88 -31.05 12.59
CA PHE A 713 20.69 -31.78 13.03
C PHE A 713 20.82 -33.31 12.99
N ASP A 714 21.90 -33.85 12.40
CA ASP A 714 22.02 -35.30 12.16
C ASP A 714 22.87 -36.05 13.21
N ASN A 715 23.39 -35.36 14.24
CA ASN A 715 24.07 -36.00 15.38
C ASN A 715 23.85 -35.22 16.68
N SER A 716 22.60 -35.17 17.17
CA SER A 716 22.34 -34.91 18.58
C SER A 716 22.18 -36.24 19.31
N ASP A 717 23.24 -36.66 20.00
CA ASP A 717 23.20 -37.76 20.98
C ASP A 717 22.21 -37.39 22.10
N PRO A 718 21.10 -38.13 22.33
CA PRO A 718 20.00 -37.67 23.19
C PRO A 718 20.32 -37.58 24.70
N PHE A 719 21.56 -37.81 25.12
CA PHE A 719 21.92 -37.93 26.54
C PHE A 719 23.23 -37.26 26.96
N GLN A 720 23.56 -36.09 26.40
CA GLN A 720 24.54 -35.18 27.03
C GLN A 720 23.84 -34.18 27.96
N SER A 721 23.48 -34.62 29.16
CA SER A 721 23.24 -33.72 30.31
C SER A 721 24.15 -34.10 31.47
N LYS A 722 24.72 -33.09 32.14
CA LYS A 722 25.72 -33.19 33.22
C LYS A 722 25.10 -33.64 34.56
N TYR A 723 24.49 -34.82 34.62
CA TYR A 723 23.97 -35.38 35.89
C TYR A 723 24.41 -36.84 36.09
N SER A 724 25.33 -37.06 37.03
CA SER A 724 25.91 -38.37 37.35
C SER A 724 25.13 -39.03 38.49
N THR A 725 24.33 -40.06 38.18
CA THR A 725 23.74 -40.95 39.19
C THR A 725 24.35 -42.36 39.14
N PRO A 726 24.40 -43.12 40.24
CA PRO A 726 25.01 -44.46 40.31
C PRO A 726 24.38 -45.54 39.39
N GLY A 727 23.18 -45.29 38.84
CA GLY A 727 22.59 -46.13 37.78
C GLY A 727 23.32 -45.97 36.44
N TRP A 728 23.78 -44.77 36.15
CA TRP A 728 24.45 -44.40 34.89
C TRP A 728 25.86 -45.01 34.78
N GLN A 729 26.56 -45.18 35.89
CA GLN A 729 27.87 -45.86 35.94
C GLN A 729 27.77 -47.38 35.72
N ARG A 730 26.62 -48.00 36.03
CA ARG A 730 26.37 -49.43 35.78
C ARG A 730 26.07 -49.71 34.31
N ALA A 731 25.34 -48.82 33.64
CA ALA A 731 25.08 -48.91 32.20
C ALA A 731 26.37 -48.77 31.36
N ARG A 732 27.25 -47.85 31.75
CA ARG A 732 28.53 -47.61 31.06
C ARG A 732 29.53 -48.77 31.18
N LYS A 733 29.47 -49.55 32.27
CA LYS A 733 30.29 -50.77 32.46
C LYS A 733 29.80 -51.97 31.64
N ALA A 734 28.51 -52.05 31.32
CA ALA A 734 27.94 -53.12 30.50
C ALA A 734 28.23 -52.93 29.00
N GLN A 735 28.51 -51.71 28.56
CA GLN A 735 28.81 -51.37 27.17
C GLN A 735 30.30 -51.50 26.80
N ALA A 736 31.20 -51.62 27.79
CA ALA A 736 32.65 -51.73 27.59
C ALA A 736 33.15 -53.18 27.36
N SER A 737 32.30 -54.20 27.51
CA SER A 737 32.67 -55.61 27.27
C SER A 737 31.97 -56.14 26.02
N GLY A 738 32.52 -55.84 24.84
CA GLY A 738 32.06 -56.40 23.58
C GLY A 738 32.58 -57.82 23.34
N GLN A 739 31.69 -58.80 23.22
CA GLN A 739 31.89 -60.14 22.60
C GLN A 739 30.56 -60.93 22.73
N GLN A 740 30.10 -61.79 21.83
CA GLN A 740 30.33 -62.12 20.42
C GLN A 740 29.20 -63.09 20.05
N TYR A 741 28.82 -63.09 18.76
CA TYR A 741 27.78 -63.91 18.13
C TYR A 741 27.72 -65.39 18.56
N GLY A 742 26.50 -65.96 18.57
CA GLY A 742 26.21 -67.30 19.09
C GLY A 742 26.69 -68.49 18.25
N LYS A 743 26.62 -69.67 18.91
CA LYS A 743 26.44 -71.00 18.30
C LYS A 743 25.21 -71.67 18.94
N MET A 744 24.37 -72.26 18.09
CA MET A 744 23.22 -73.16 18.31
C MET A 744 23.53 -74.32 19.29
N HIS A 745 22.59 -74.95 20.05
CA HIS A 745 21.35 -75.64 19.67
C HIS A 745 20.58 -76.14 20.95
N GLY A 746 19.26 -76.40 20.88
CA GLY A 746 18.54 -77.36 21.75
C GLY A 746 17.56 -76.82 22.81
N GLY A 747 16.30 -77.28 22.80
CA GLY A 747 15.16 -76.90 23.68
C GLY A 747 15.33 -77.23 25.17
N ASN A 748 14.45 -76.82 26.10
CA ASN A 748 12.99 -76.88 26.10
C ASN A 748 12.44 -76.03 27.28
N GLN A 749 11.56 -75.04 27.04
CA GLN A 749 10.41 -74.66 27.90
C GLN A 749 9.70 -73.36 27.42
N SER A 750 8.38 -73.44 27.47
CA SER A 750 7.26 -72.51 27.27
C SER A 750 7.42 -70.97 27.20
N ARG A 751 6.53 -70.40 26.35
CA ARG A 751 5.87 -69.06 26.33
C ARG A 751 6.55 -67.90 25.56
N ARG A 752 5.80 -67.38 24.55
CA ARG A 752 5.56 -65.97 24.14
C ARG A 752 6.83 -65.13 23.86
N ALA A 753 7.11 -64.60 22.67
CA ALA A 753 6.40 -63.50 22.02
C ALA A 753 7.10 -63.13 20.69
N LYS A 754 6.34 -62.84 19.63
CA LYS A 754 6.86 -62.21 18.39
C LYS A 754 7.07 -60.71 18.62
N LYS A 755 8.21 -60.21 18.11
CA LYS A 755 8.53 -58.80 17.90
C LYS A 755 7.49 -58.16 16.97
N ALA A 756 6.88 -57.06 17.42
CA ALA A 756 6.23 -56.07 16.57
C ALA A 756 7.23 -54.92 16.34
N GLY A 757 7.18 -54.33 15.15
CA GLY A 757 8.00 -53.18 14.74
C GLY A 757 7.63 -51.88 15.48
N PRO A 758 8.25 -50.75 15.09
CA PRO A 758 8.02 -49.45 15.72
C PRO A 758 6.55 -49.08 15.61
N MET A 759 5.94 -48.70 16.73
CA MET A 759 4.57 -48.22 16.77
C MET A 759 4.48 -46.84 16.11
N THR A 760 3.83 -46.76 14.95
CA THR A 760 3.17 -45.55 14.48
C THR A 760 2.04 -45.23 15.46
N ILE A 761 2.08 -44.04 16.05
CA ILE A 761 0.89 -43.47 16.69
C ILE A 761 0.15 -42.74 15.57
N GLU A 762 -0.87 -43.38 15.01
CA GLU A 762 -1.89 -42.67 14.24
C GLU A 762 -2.69 -41.81 15.23
N GLY A 763 -2.40 -40.51 15.23
CA GLY A 763 -3.23 -39.52 15.92
C GLY A 763 -4.33 -39.06 14.97
N GLU A 764 -5.56 -39.53 15.18
CA GLU A 764 -6.74 -38.94 14.56
C GLU A 764 -7.10 -37.65 15.31
N LEU A 765 -7.17 -36.52 14.60
CA LEU A 765 -7.70 -35.26 15.12
C LEU A 765 -9.20 -35.43 15.39
N VAL A 766 -9.58 -35.81 16.61
CA VAL A 766 -10.99 -35.81 17.03
C VAL A 766 -11.42 -34.38 17.38
N ALA A 767 -11.67 -33.57 16.37
CA ALA A 767 -12.50 -32.38 16.52
C ALA A 767 -13.98 -32.81 16.61
N LYS A 768 -14.43 -33.27 17.78
CA LYS A 768 -15.86 -33.50 18.05
C LYS A 768 -16.41 -32.37 18.93
N SER A 769 -16.84 -31.30 18.29
CA SER A 769 -17.78 -30.36 18.88
C SER A 769 -19.16 -31.02 18.98
N VAL A 770 -19.63 -31.19 20.22
CA VAL A 770 -21.01 -31.55 20.64
C VAL A 770 -21.47 -32.97 20.25
N THR A 771 -21.54 -33.87 21.22
CA THR A 771 -22.30 -35.13 21.10
C THR A 771 -23.69 -34.94 21.71
N GLU A 772 -24.74 -35.38 21.03
CA GLU A 772 -26.12 -35.48 21.58
C GLU A 772 -26.29 -36.59 22.62
N ALA A 773 -25.26 -37.41 22.84
CA ALA A 773 -25.22 -38.38 23.93
C ALA A 773 -25.04 -37.63 25.27
N GLY A 774 -25.96 -37.86 26.21
CA GLY A 774 -25.89 -37.31 27.56
C GLY A 774 -24.67 -37.84 28.31
N SER A 775 -24.11 -37.01 29.19
CA SER A 775 -22.96 -37.37 30.02
C SER A 775 -23.24 -38.58 30.92
N ASP A 776 -22.23 -39.44 31.12
CA ASP A 776 -22.29 -40.61 32.01
C ASP A 776 -22.25 -40.23 33.52
N PHE A 777 -22.20 -38.94 33.83
CA PHE A 777 -22.15 -38.42 35.20
C PHE A 777 -23.54 -38.00 35.69
N ALA A 778 -23.74 -38.02 37.01
CA ALA A 778 -24.98 -37.56 37.63
C ALA A 778 -24.83 -36.19 38.31
N ILE A 779 -25.90 -35.40 38.33
CA ILE A 779 -25.96 -34.16 39.14
C ILE A 779 -25.78 -34.53 40.62
N GLY A 780 -24.90 -33.81 41.31
CA GLY A 780 -24.48 -34.07 42.69
C GLY A 780 -23.29 -35.02 42.83
N GLU A 781 -22.77 -35.58 41.73
CA GLU A 781 -21.59 -36.45 41.76
C GLU A 781 -20.31 -35.62 41.94
N ARG A 782 -19.36 -36.16 42.71
CA ARG A 782 -18.07 -35.52 42.98
C ARG A 782 -17.07 -35.95 41.92
N ILE A 783 -16.43 -34.96 41.30
CA ILE A 783 -15.43 -35.17 40.26
C ILE A 783 -14.13 -34.43 40.58
N PHE A 784 -13.04 -34.84 39.95
CA PHE A 784 -11.74 -34.19 39.99
C PHE A 784 -11.38 -33.66 38.61
N HIS A 785 -10.98 -32.39 38.53
CA HIS A 785 -10.44 -31.78 37.32
C HIS A 785 -8.99 -31.38 37.56
N MET A 786 -8.08 -31.78 36.67
CA MET A 786 -6.62 -31.60 36.83
C MET A 786 -6.21 -30.14 37.17
N LYS A 787 -6.93 -29.15 36.63
CA LYS A 787 -6.66 -27.71 36.88
C LYS A 787 -7.42 -27.12 38.07
N PHE A 788 -8.61 -27.61 38.39
CA PHE A 788 -9.55 -26.95 39.31
C PHE A 788 -9.77 -27.72 40.62
N GLY A 789 -9.24 -28.94 40.71
CA GLY A 789 -9.35 -29.81 41.87
C GLY A 789 -10.71 -30.51 41.96
N TYR A 790 -11.12 -30.86 43.18
CA TYR A 790 -12.41 -31.51 43.42
C TYR A 790 -13.58 -30.52 43.32
N GLY A 791 -14.69 -31.00 42.76
CA GLY A 791 -15.94 -30.24 42.66
C GLY A 791 -17.16 -31.15 42.56
N LEU A 792 -18.33 -30.57 42.77
CA LEU A 792 -19.63 -31.25 42.67
C LEU A 792 -20.36 -30.77 41.41
N ILE A 793 -20.93 -31.70 40.65
CA ILE A 793 -21.69 -31.37 39.44
C ILE A 793 -23.03 -30.74 39.85
N GLY A 794 -23.25 -29.49 39.47
CA GLY A 794 -24.51 -28.76 39.71
C GLY A 794 -25.52 -28.89 38.56
N ASP A 795 -25.04 -29.02 37.32
CA ASP A 795 -25.89 -29.13 36.13
C ASP A 795 -25.17 -29.83 34.95
N ILE A 796 -25.92 -30.47 34.05
CA ILE A 796 -25.41 -31.23 32.92
C ILE A 796 -26.14 -30.84 31.63
N GLU A 797 -25.41 -30.24 30.69
CA GLU A 797 -25.90 -29.87 29.36
C GLU A 797 -25.14 -30.67 28.28
N GLY A 798 -25.67 -31.83 27.90
CA GLY A 798 -25.00 -32.74 26.98
C GLY A 798 -23.72 -33.32 27.60
N ASN A 799 -22.56 -33.01 27.01
CA ASN A 799 -21.23 -33.39 27.53
C ASN A 799 -20.54 -32.26 28.34
N LYS A 800 -21.26 -31.16 28.61
CA LYS A 800 -20.76 -30.06 29.45
C LYS A 800 -21.31 -30.18 30.86
N LEU A 801 -20.42 -30.19 31.82
CA LEU A 801 -20.70 -30.23 33.25
C LEU A 801 -20.50 -28.83 33.84
N THR A 802 -21.52 -28.30 34.49
CA THR A 802 -21.37 -27.14 35.37
C THR A 802 -21.00 -27.66 36.74
N VAL A 803 -19.77 -27.41 37.18
CA VAL A 803 -19.20 -27.97 38.42
C VAL A 803 -18.83 -26.86 39.37
N ASP A 804 -19.27 -26.97 40.63
CA ASP A 804 -18.84 -26.11 41.72
C ASP A 804 -17.58 -26.68 42.36
N PHE A 805 -16.42 -26.12 41.97
CA PHE A 805 -15.11 -26.53 42.47
C PHE A 805 -14.80 -25.87 43.81
N GLU A 806 -14.29 -26.66 44.76
CA GLU A 806 -14.00 -26.22 46.13
C GLU A 806 -13.02 -25.03 46.19
N LYS A 807 -12.08 -24.95 45.24
CA LYS A 807 -11.03 -23.92 45.20
C LYS A 807 -11.16 -22.92 44.04
N ALA A 808 -12.02 -23.19 43.05
CA ALA A 808 -12.10 -22.41 41.82
C ALA A 808 -13.49 -21.85 41.52
N GLY A 809 -14.48 -22.12 42.39
CA GLY A 809 -15.87 -21.73 42.20
C GLY A 809 -16.53 -22.47 41.04
N GLN A 810 -17.67 -21.97 40.58
CA GLN A 810 -18.43 -22.58 39.49
C GLN A 810 -17.69 -22.46 38.15
N LYS A 811 -17.46 -23.59 37.46
CA LYS A 811 -16.88 -23.63 36.11
C LYS A 811 -17.61 -24.64 35.24
N LYS A 812 -17.79 -24.30 33.95
CA LYS A 812 -18.23 -25.25 32.93
C LYS A 812 -17.03 -25.98 32.35
N VAL A 813 -17.02 -27.31 32.45
CA VAL A 813 -15.98 -28.20 31.94
C VAL A 813 -16.61 -29.30 31.09
N LEU A 814 -15.83 -29.93 30.21
CA LEU A 814 -16.30 -31.10 29.45
C LEU A 814 -16.08 -32.37 30.27
N ASP A 815 -17.00 -33.32 30.18
CA ASP A 815 -16.94 -34.58 30.92
C ASP A 815 -15.66 -35.41 30.63
N SER A 816 -15.12 -35.30 29.42
CA SER A 816 -13.86 -35.94 29.01
C SER A 816 -12.61 -35.43 29.75
N PHE A 817 -12.71 -34.32 30.48
CA PHE A 817 -11.60 -33.71 31.22
C PHE A 817 -11.77 -33.80 32.74
N VAL A 818 -12.73 -34.59 33.22
CA VAL A 818 -12.93 -34.85 34.64
C VAL A 818 -12.88 -36.34 34.94
N GLU A 819 -12.38 -36.67 36.12
CA GLU A 819 -12.34 -38.05 36.64
C GLU A 819 -13.31 -38.16 37.83
N ARG A 820 -13.93 -39.34 38.03
CA ARG A 820 -14.74 -39.59 39.23
C ARG A 820 -13.83 -39.58 40.46
N ALA A 821 -14.23 -38.83 41.49
CA ALA A 821 -13.46 -38.64 42.72
C ALA A 821 -13.43 -39.89 43.61
#